data_AF-J2ZJJ0-F1
#
_entry.id   AF-J2ZJJ0-F1
#
_cell.length_a   1.000
_cell.length_b   1.000
_cell.length_c   1.000
_cell.angle_alpha   90.00
_cell.angle_beta   90.00
_cell.angle_gamma   90.00
#
_symmetry.space_group_name_H-M   'P 1'
#
loop_
_entity.id
_entity.type
_entity.pdbx_description
1 polymer ?
#
loop_
_entity_poly.entity_id
_entity_poly.type
_entity_poly.pdbx_seq_one_letter_code
_entity_poly.pdbx_strand_id
1 'polypeptide(L)'
;MPENPSTDDTTTTSRRGFLKAAATLSLAGSAVSATSQQVAAASRDSYTILDGTIYETSVHVYDSGSDGPTTFITGGIHGDERSGFMAAEEIATWTVDHGKLVVIPRANVPAIDALDRHGPEGDLNRQFPPRSGECYTDIARAIWKEVVRHDPDFAFDLHSARGIWQSGDGSVGQAVFPTWTSPARDYGENAIADLNEEFGLTGDMAYLMGNTLDADRKMLMHRIAGYLDVPGFLCETTEKADSLEEQIQWHLFTVDHIMNQYGQSPNADGSTSDSSKSSGSDEPSESELHIEGTGPVVRFEFSVSGGVENAGTLEDSDTVYDSRVTGQVSSQDDRYAFTGDLEHFTVTEGDKEDVNVYLDGEQISVEQETDEREVHIEGTGPVVRFEFAVSGDVENAGTLEDSDTVYDSRVEGQVSSQDDRYAFTGELEHFTVTEGDKEDVNVYLDGEQISVDQETDEREIHIEGTGPVVRFEFSVSGGVENAGTLEDSDTVYDSRVEGQVSSQDDRYAFTGDLEHFTVTEGDKEDVNVYLDGEQISVREETPEKILHIGGTGPVTRFEFSVSGDLRNTGTLEDSDTVYDSRVEGQVSSQDDEFAYTGELEHFTVTYGNKEDVVVTVDGDRISVQEETPEKILHIGGTGPVTRFEFSVSGDLRNTGTLEDSDTVYDSRVEGQVSSQDDEFAYTGELEHFTVTYGNKEDVDVTVDGEQISVEEETHLIEIRGTGPVVRFEFAVSGDLRNAGTLEDSDTLYDHSVDGQVSSQDDAFEYTGELEHFDVTYGSADDIVVVVDGSEMNVA
;
A
#
# COMPACT_ATOMS: atom_id res chain seq x y z
N MET A 1 -49.09 -9.43 -2.92
CA MET A 1 -48.37 -9.01 -4.15
C MET A 1 -48.85 -7.61 -4.51
N PRO A 2 -47.95 -6.68 -4.87
CA PRO A 2 -46.46 -6.69 -4.87
C PRO A 2 -45.92 -5.67 -3.80
N GLU A 3 -44.66 -5.41 -3.51
CA GLU A 3 -43.31 -5.96 -3.76
C GLU A 3 -42.39 -5.23 -2.76
N ASN A 4 -41.35 -5.91 -2.25
CA ASN A 4 -40.22 -5.33 -1.53
C ASN A 4 -39.33 -4.52 -2.51
N PRO A 5 -38.49 -3.64 -1.97
CA PRO A 5 -37.07 -3.77 -2.26
C PRO A 5 -36.22 -3.84 -0.98
N SER A 6 -35.29 -4.79 -1.00
CA SER A 6 -34.18 -4.96 -0.08
C SER A 6 -33.07 -3.96 -0.38
N THR A 7 -32.39 -3.47 0.66
CA THR A 7 -31.00 -3.02 0.58
C THR A 7 -30.27 -3.57 1.80
N ASP A 8 -29.24 -4.37 1.52
CA ASP A 8 -28.25 -4.91 2.46
C ASP A 8 -27.54 -3.78 3.18
N ASP A 9 -27.27 -4.01 4.47
CA ASP A 9 -26.39 -3.20 5.30
C ASP A 9 -25.26 -4.15 5.75
N THR A 10 -24.08 -4.01 5.14
CA THR A 10 -22.87 -4.76 5.51
C THR A 10 -22.05 -3.90 6.44
N THR A 11 -22.20 -4.14 7.74
CA THR A 11 -21.37 -3.62 8.83
C THR A 11 -19.97 -4.23 8.76
N THR A 12 -18.93 -3.39 8.64
CA THR A 12 -17.51 -3.77 8.78
C THR A 12 -17.07 -3.47 10.20
N THR A 13 -16.90 -4.51 11.02
CA THR A 13 -16.46 -4.44 12.42
C THR A 13 -14.93 -4.40 12.48
N SER A 14 -14.33 -3.41 13.17
CA SER A 14 -12.88 -3.32 13.42
C SER A 14 -12.46 -4.37 14.47
N ARG A 15 -11.48 -5.21 14.10
CA ARG A 15 -10.89 -6.30 14.89
C ARG A 15 -9.69 -5.79 15.71
N ARG A 16 -9.86 -5.27 16.92
CA ARG A 16 -8.72 -5.17 17.88
C ARG A 16 -9.15 -5.40 19.32
N GLY A 17 -8.97 -6.64 19.76
CA GLY A 17 -9.16 -7.06 21.15
C GLY A 17 -8.44 -8.37 21.45
N PHE A 18 -7.15 -8.26 21.81
CA PHE A 18 -6.32 -9.17 22.63
C PHE A 18 -6.39 -10.70 22.43
N LEU A 19 -5.25 -11.33 22.09
CA LEU A 19 -4.85 -12.59 22.75
C LEU A 19 -3.34 -12.89 22.62
N LYS A 20 -2.72 -13.24 23.76
CA LYS A 20 -1.42 -13.91 23.84
C LYS A 20 -1.58 -15.27 24.55
N ALA A 21 -0.91 -16.25 23.94
CA ALA A 21 -0.35 -17.49 24.48
C ALA A 21 -1.17 -18.79 24.35
N ALA A 22 -0.49 -19.75 23.71
CA ALA A 22 -0.99 -20.97 23.09
C ALA A 22 -0.64 -22.27 23.85
N ALA A 23 -1.47 -23.30 23.56
CA ALA A 23 -1.19 -24.73 23.35
C ALA A 23 -0.56 -25.58 24.49
N THR A 24 -1.09 -26.76 24.86
CA THR A 24 -1.13 -27.96 23.98
C THR A 24 -2.07 -29.09 24.46
N LEU A 25 -2.95 -29.52 23.54
CA LEU A 25 -3.41 -30.87 23.14
C LEU A 25 -3.58 -32.05 24.15
N SER A 26 -4.76 -32.71 24.09
CA SER A 26 -4.91 -34.10 23.60
C SER A 26 -6.38 -34.54 23.42
N LEU A 27 -6.68 -35.10 22.24
CA LEU A 27 -8.00 -35.53 21.75
C LEU A 27 -8.60 -36.80 22.39
N ALA A 28 -9.94 -36.88 22.43
CA ALA A 28 -10.71 -38.03 21.93
C ALA A 28 -12.18 -37.65 21.70
N GLY A 29 -12.62 -37.65 20.43
CA GLY A 29 -13.87 -37.03 19.99
C GLY A 29 -15.17 -37.84 20.09
N SER A 30 -16.26 -37.17 19.69
CA SER A 30 -17.46 -37.76 19.07
C SER A 30 -18.26 -36.65 18.38
N ALA A 31 -18.72 -36.94 17.17
CA ALA A 31 -19.32 -35.98 16.23
C ALA A 31 -20.66 -35.39 16.72
N VAL A 32 -20.79 -34.06 16.61
CA VAL A 32 -22.03 -33.29 16.75
C VAL A 32 -22.31 -32.57 15.42
N SER A 33 -23.59 -32.53 15.03
CA SER A 33 -24.05 -31.97 13.76
C SER A 33 -23.80 -30.47 13.70
N ALA A 34 -22.95 -30.07 12.75
CA ALA A 34 -22.55 -28.69 12.50
C ALA A 34 -23.70 -27.84 11.96
N THR A 35 -24.04 -26.78 12.67
CA THR A 35 -24.65 -25.59 12.08
C THR A 35 -23.51 -24.85 11.38
N SER A 36 -23.55 -24.77 10.05
CA SER A 36 -22.51 -24.09 9.27
C SER A 36 -22.55 -22.59 9.56
N GLN A 37 -21.70 -22.14 10.48
CA GLN A 37 -21.24 -20.76 10.51
C GLN A 37 -20.54 -20.54 9.17
N GLN A 38 -21.08 -19.64 8.37
CA GLN A 38 -20.53 -19.35 7.05
C GLN A 38 -19.24 -18.57 7.31
N VAL A 39 -18.11 -19.29 7.40
CA VAL A 39 -16.77 -18.69 7.34
C VAL A 39 -16.80 -17.81 6.10
N ALA A 40 -16.49 -16.52 6.25
CA ALA A 40 -16.31 -15.66 5.09
C ALA A 40 -15.29 -16.38 4.19
N ALA A 41 -15.63 -16.61 2.92
CA ALA A 41 -14.69 -17.28 2.04
C ALA A 41 -13.43 -16.41 1.96
N ALA A 42 -12.25 -17.04 1.99
CA ALA A 42 -11.01 -16.31 1.78
C ALA A 42 -11.15 -15.44 0.52
N SER A 43 -10.75 -14.17 0.61
CA SER A 43 -10.82 -13.22 -0.49
C SER A 43 -9.43 -12.72 -0.84
N ARG A 44 -9.22 -12.51 -2.14
CA ARG A 44 -8.07 -11.82 -2.68
C ARG A 44 -8.61 -10.65 -3.48
N ASP A 45 -8.26 -9.46 -3.06
CA ASP A 45 -8.69 -8.21 -3.65
C ASP A 45 -7.46 -7.38 -3.99
N SER A 46 -7.52 -6.60 -5.05
CA SER A 46 -6.55 -5.54 -5.33
C SER A 46 -7.27 -4.31 -5.84
N TYR A 47 -6.72 -3.14 -5.52
CA TYR A 47 -7.22 -1.87 -6.02
C TYR A 47 -6.11 -0.85 -6.12
N THR A 48 -6.31 0.11 -7.00
CA THR A 48 -5.36 1.18 -7.29
C THR A 48 -5.60 2.37 -6.36
N ILE A 49 -4.52 2.97 -5.84
CA ILE A 49 -4.53 4.29 -5.21
C ILE A 49 -3.83 5.29 -6.12
N LEU A 50 -4.29 6.55 -6.07
CA LEU A 50 -3.80 7.63 -6.94
C LEU A 50 -3.90 7.29 -8.44
N ASP A 51 -4.99 6.61 -8.81
CA ASP A 51 -5.35 6.24 -10.19
C ASP A 51 -5.30 7.46 -11.13
N GLY A 52 -4.64 7.29 -12.28
CA GLY A 52 -4.45 8.32 -13.29
C GLY A 52 -3.38 9.37 -12.97
N THR A 53 -2.58 9.17 -11.91
CA THR A 53 -1.42 10.01 -11.58
C THR A 53 -0.10 9.27 -11.82
N ILE A 54 1.02 9.98 -11.82
CA ILE A 54 2.36 9.35 -11.89
C ILE A 54 2.67 8.46 -10.66
N TYR A 55 1.93 8.62 -9.57
CA TYR A 55 2.07 7.85 -8.34
C TYR A 55 1.08 6.67 -8.24
N GLU A 56 0.39 6.36 -9.33
CA GLU A 56 -0.54 5.24 -9.41
C GLU A 56 0.13 3.94 -8.93
N THR A 57 -0.44 3.31 -7.91
CA THR A 57 0.10 2.05 -7.38
C THR A 57 -0.99 1.15 -6.82
N SER A 58 -0.75 -0.15 -6.80
CA SER A 58 -1.70 -1.16 -6.34
C SER A 58 -1.54 -1.48 -4.85
N VAL A 59 -2.68 -1.65 -4.19
CA VAL A 59 -2.79 -2.27 -2.86
C VAL A 59 -3.32 -3.68 -3.04
N HIS A 60 -2.61 -4.67 -2.53
CA HIS A 60 -3.00 -6.07 -2.57
C HIS A 60 -3.49 -6.49 -1.19
N VAL A 61 -4.66 -7.12 -1.13
CA VAL A 61 -5.29 -7.56 0.12
C VAL A 61 -5.66 -9.03 -0.01
N TYR A 62 -5.19 -9.83 0.94
CA TYR A 62 -5.66 -11.20 1.13
C TYR A 62 -6.27 -11.32 2.53
N ASP A 63 -7.55 -11.67 2.63
CA ASP A 63 -8.24 -11.98 3.88
C ASP A 63 -8.50 -13.47 3.93
N SER A 64 -7.98 -14.17 4.94
CA SER A 64 -8.18 -15.62 5.04
C SER A 64 -9.62 -16.01 5.39
N GLY A 65 -10.46 -15.03 5.77
CA GLY A 65 -11.81 -15.24 6.27
C GLY A 65 -11.85 -15.84 7.69
N SER A 66 -10.67 -16.13 8.26
CA SER A 66 -10.49 -16.62 9.63
C SER A 66 -9.93 -15.51 10.51
N ASP A 67 -10.31 -15.49 11.79
CA ASP A 67 -9.78 -14.52 12.74
C ASP A 67 -8.26 -14.69 12.91
N GLY A 68 -7.56 -13.56 12.96
CA GLY A 68 -6.10 -13.47 13.04
C GLY A 68 -5.63 -12.02 12.83
N PRO A 69 -4.32 -11.76 12.90
CA PRO A 69 -3.79 -10.41 12.83
C PRO A 69 -3.85 -9.82 11.42
N THR A 70 -3.86 -8.50 11.31
CA THR A 70 -3.67 -7.78 10.06
C THR A 70 -2.22 -7.34 9.91
N THR A 71 -1.56 -7.74 8.83
CA THR A 71 -0.18 -7.36 8.52
C THR A 71 -0.16 -6.37 7.36
N PHE A 72 0.60 -5.28 7.50
CA PHE A 72 0.79 -4.29 6.42
C PHE A 72 2.26 -4.22 5.98
N ILE A 73 2.51 -4.35 4.69
CA ILE A 73 3.87 -4.41 4.14
C ILE A 73 4.02 -3.37 3.05
N THR A 74 5.09 -2.58 3.12
CA THR A 74 5.49 -1.65 2.06
C THR A 74 6.85 -2.01 1.49
N GLY A 75 6.96 -2.01 0.16
CA GLY A 75 8.21 -2.01 -0.57
C GLY A 75 8.32 -0.78 -1.48
N GLY A 76 9.54 -0.39 -1.83
CA GLY A 76 9.76 0.64 -2.84
C GLY A 76 9.43 2.06 -2.40
N ILE A 77 9.61 2.37 -1.11
CA ILE A 77 9.59 3.77 -0.62
C ILE A 77 10.72 4.57 -1.29
N HIS A 78 11.89 3.94 -1.47
CA HIS A 78 12.96 4.39 -2.34
C HIS A 78 13.04 3.43 -3.55
N GLY A 79 13.28 3.98 -4.74
CA GLY A 79 13.26 3.20 -5.98
C GLY A 79 14.58 2.55 -6.36
N ASP A 80 15.70 2.98 -5.79
CA ASP A 80 17.01 2.34 -5.95
C ASP A 80 17.16 1.07 -5.08
N GLU A 81 16.19 0.79 -4.20
CA GLU A 81 16.22 -0.30 -3.23
C GLU A 81 15.48 -1.55 -3.76
N ARG A 82 16.04 -2.13 -4.82
CA ARG A 82 15.44 -3.21 -5.63
C ARG A 82 14.93 -4.41 -4.83
N SER A 83 15.74 -4.91 -3.90
CA SER A 83 15.40 -6.08 -3.10
C SER A 83 14.14 -5.88 -2.25
N GLY A 84 13.88 -4.65 -1.80
CA GLY A 84 12.74 -4.32 -0.97
C GLY A 84 11.41 -4.40 -1.74
N PHE A 85 11.30 -3.73 -2.90
CA PHE A 85 10.06 -3.77 -3.68
C PHE A 85 9.85 -5.11 -4.37
N MET A 86 10.90 -5.80 -4.84
CA MET A 86 10.75 -7.11 -5.45
C MET A 86 10.32 -8.18 -4.43
N ALA A 87 10.85 -8.15 -3.21
CA ALA A 87 10.36 -9.02 -2.15
C ALA A 87 8.90 -8.71 -1.78
N ALA A 88 8.50 -7.43 -1.76
CA ALA A 88 7.11 -7.05 -1.51
C ALA A 88 6.17 -7.48 -2.66
N GLU A 89 6.61 -7.44 -3.92
CA GLU A 89 5.88 -7.99 -5.07
C GLU A 89 5.62 -9.50 -4.88
N GLU A 90 6.61 -10.26 -4.44
CA GLU A 90 6.42 -11.68 -4.12
C GLU A 90 5.45 -11.88 -2.96
N ILE A 91 5.63 -11.13 -1.86
CA ILE A 91 4.76 -11.23 -0.68
C ILE A 91 3.31 -10.88 -1.02
N ALA A 92 3.05 -10.00 -1.99
CA ALA A 92 1.69 -9.70 -2.45
C ALA A 92 0.97 -10.93 -3.02
N THR A 93 1.70 -11.96 -3.47
CA THR A 93 1.14 -13.24 -3.94
C THR A 93 0.84 -14.23 -2.81
N TRP A 94 1.39 -14.01 -1.62
CA TRP A 94 1.21 -14.92 -0.49
C TRP A 94 -0.24 -15.00 -0.05
N THR A 95 -0.59 -16.14 0.52
CA THR A 95 -1.81 -16.33 1.30
C THR A 95 -1.46 -16.47 2.76
N VAL A 96 -2.37 -16.16 3.67
CA VAL A 96 -2.20 -16.41 5.10
C VAL A 96 -3.29 -17.36 5.62
N ASP A 97 -2.97 -18.17 6.61
CA ASP A 97 -3.93 -19.09 7.23
C ASP A 97 -4.96 -18.35 8.11
N HIS A 98 -4.54 -17.29 8.81
CA HIS A 98 -5.36 -16.51 9.72
C HIS A 98 -5.18 -14.99 9.50
N GLY A 99 -6.25 -14.23 9.65
CA GLY A 99 -6.21 -12.77 9.56
C GLY A 99 -6.08 -12.24 8.14
N LYS A 100 -5.38 -11.11 7.99
CA LYS A 100 -5.31 -10.35 6.75
C LYS A 100 -3.88 -9.95 6.41
N LEU A 101 -3.53 -10.02 5.13
CA LEU A 101 -2.26 -9.56 4.58
C LEU A 101 -2.54 -8.41 3.61
N VAL A 102 -1.92 -7.25 3.84
CA VAL A 102 -2.02 -6.05 3.02
C VAL A 102 -0.63 -5.65 2.55
N VAL A 103 -0.46 -5.49 1.24
CA VAL A 103 0.84 -5.21 0.64
C VAL A 103 0.73 -4.08 -0.38
N ILE A 104 1.60 -3.07 -0.24
CA ILE A 104 1.87 -2.07 -1.27
C ILE A 104 3.29 -2.35 -1.79
N PRO A 105 3.42 -3.09 -2.89
CA PRO A 105 4.72 -3.57 -3.35
C PRO A 105 5.59 -2.47 -3.97
N ARG A 106 4.96 -1.51 -4.66
CA ARG A 106 5.62 -0.41 -5.38
C ARG A 106 5.18 0.95 -4.84
N ALA A 107 5.64 1.33 -3.66
CA ALA A 107 5.11 2.51 -2.97
C ALA A 107 5.42 3.85 -3.67
N ASN A 108 6.53 3.97 -4.40
CA ASN A 108 6.95 5.18 -5.09
C ASN A 108 7.30 4.89 -6.55
N VAL A 109 6.28 4.60 -7.38
CA VAL A 109 6.44 4.19 -8.78
C VAL A 109 7.40 5.08 -9.58
N PRO A 110 7.32 6.43 -9.53
CA PRO A 110 8.28 7.27 -10.26
C PRO A 110 9.73 7.07 -9.84
N ALA A 111 9.99 6.84 -8.55
CA ALA A 111 11.34 6.57 -8.06
C ALA A 111 11.81 5.19 -8.50
N ILE A 112 10.93 4.18 -8.45
CA ILE A 112 11.24 2.80 -8.85
C ILE A 112 11.56 2.73 -10.34
N ASP A 113 10.75 3.36 -11.19
CA ASP A 113 10.94 3.35 -12.64
C ASP A 113 12.24 4.08 -13.04
N ALA A 114 12.65 5.07 -12.25
CA ALA A 114 13.92 5.77 -12.41
C ALA A 114 15.12 5.06 -11.73
N LEU A 115 14.89 3.98 -10.97
CA LEU A 115 15.87 3.37 -10.07
C LEU A 115 16.60 4.41 -9.19
N ASP A 116 15.89 5.44 -8.74
CA ASP A 116 16.42 6.50 -7.88
C ASP A 116 15.82 6.41 -6.47
N ARG A 117 16.59 6.86 -5.49
CA ARG A 117 16.12 7.02 -4.12
C ARG A 117 14.94 7.99 -3.98
N HIS A 118 14.92 9.04 -4.80
CA HIS A 118 14.01 10.17 -4.69
C HIS A 118 12.97 10.11 -5.81
N GLY A 119 11.71 10.34 -5.44
CA GLY A 119 10.67 10.64 -6.41
C GLY A 119 10.68 12.14 -6.80
N PRO A 120 9.74 12.57 -7.65
CA PRO A 120 9.58 13.98 -8.05
C PRO A 120 9.43 14.95 -6.86
N GLU A 121 8.84 14.50 -5.75
CA GLU A 121 8.67 15.26 -4.51
C GLU A 121 9.78 15.00 -3.45
N GLY A 122 10.87 14.37 -3.86
CA GLY A 122 12.05 14.09 -3.03
C GLY A 122 12.01 12.73 -2.33
N ASP A 123 12.67 12.66 -1.17
CA ASP A 123 12.78 11.44 -0.34
C ASP A 123 11.40 11.18 0.32
N LEU A 124 10.68 10.17 -0.16
CA LEU A 124 9.36 9.80 0.34
C LEU A 124 9.40 9.44 1.83
N ASN A 125 10.48 8.81 2.30
CA ASN A 125 10.68 8.49 3.71
C ASN A 125 11.06 9.71 4.57
N ARG A 126 10.83 10.94 4.08
CA ARG A 126 10.86 12.19 4.87
C ARG A 126 9.50 12.88 4.95
N GLN A 127 8.46 12.27 4.36
CA GLN A 127 7.14 12.88 4.17
C GLN A 127 6.10 12.41 5.20
N PHE A 128 6.50 11.62 6.20
CA PHE A 128 5.61 11.04 7.22
C PHE A 128 5.87 11.60 8.62
N PRO A 129 5.23 12.70 9.06
CA PRO A 129 5.43 13.25 10.40
C PRO A 129 5.06 12.22 11.49
N PRO A 130 5.90 12.00 12.51
CA PRO A 130 5.77 10.77 13.29
C PRO A 130 4.67 10.76 14.36
N ARG A 131 4.23 11.92 14.86
CA ARG A 131 3.34 11.98 16.04
C ARG A 131 2.07 12.80 15.83
N SER A 132 2.04 13.63 14.79
CA SER A 132 0.96 14.60 14.58
C SER A 132 1.16 15.29 13.23
N GLY A 133 0.08 15.84 12.69
CA GLY A 133 0.08 16.56 11.42
C GLY A 133 -0.08 15.63 10.22
N GLU A 134 -0.46 16.22 9.09
CA GLU A 134 -0.65 15.50 7.83
C GLU A 134 0.67 15.04 7.22
N CYS A 135 0.63 13.94 6.48
CA CYS A 135 1.72 13.57 5.57
C CYS A 135 1.88 14.66 4.49
N TYR A 136 3.12 14.92 4.08
CA TYR A 136 3.44 16.12 3.31
C TYR A 136 3.09 16.04 1.83
N THR A 137 3.27 14.88 1.21
CA THR A 137 3.01 14.63 -0.22
C THR A 137 1.75 13.78 -0.42
N ASP A 138 1.19 13.81 -1.62
CA ASP A 138 -0.04 13.04 -1.94
C ASP A 138 0.18 11.53 -1.79
N ILE A 139 1.30 11.02 -2.29
CA ILE A 139 1.66 9.61 -2.13
C ILE A 139 1.85 9.22 -0.66
N ALA A 140 2.45 10.08 0.17
CA ALA A 140 2.60 9.82 1.60
C ALA A 140 1.24 9.85 2.34
N ARG A 141 0.31 10.73 1.93
CA ARG A 141 -1.06 10.74 2.45
C ARG A 141 -1.84 9.51 2.01
N ALA A 142 -1.71 9.08 0.77
CA ALA A 142 -2.39 7.91 0.23
C ALA A 142 -1.93 6.63 0.95
N ILE A 143 -0.61 6.41 1.06
CA ILE A 143 -0.06 5.27 1.81
C ILE A 143 -0.52 5.32 3.26
N TRP A 144 -0.47 6.49 3.92
CA TRP A 144 -0.92 6.62 5.30
C TRP A 144 -2.41 6.31 5.48
N LYS A 145 -3.25 6.73 4.52
CA LYS A 145 -4.68 6.42 4.53
C LYS A 145 -4.92 4.92 4.45
N GLU A 146 -4.13 4.19 3.66
CA GLU A 146 -4.23 2.73 3.59
C GLU A 146 -3.75 2.05 4.87
N VAL A 147 -2.68 2.53 5.51
CA VAL A 147 -2.26 2.06 6.84
C VAL A 147 -3.39 2.23 7.86
N VAL A 148 -4.01 3.42 7.93
CA VAL A 148 -5.11 3.68 8.88
C VAL A 148 -6.36 2.85 8.52
N ARG A 149 -6.69 2.74 7.23
CA ARG A 149 -7.86 2.01 6.72
C ARG A 149 -7.82 0.53 7.09
N HIS A 150 -6.66 -0.10 6.99
CA HIS A 150 -6.51 -1.52 7.25
C HIS A 150 -6.20 -1.86 8.70
N ASP A 151 -5.89 -0.87 9.54
CA ASP A 151 -5.62 -1.01 10.97
C ASP A 151 -4.70 -2.21 11.29
N PRO A 152 -3.42 -2.17 10.88
CA PRO A 152 -2.53 -3.34 10.93
C PRO A 152 -1.92 -3.60 12.29
N ASP A 153 -2.07 -4.81 12.82
CA ASP A 153 -1.55 -5.23 14.13
C ASP A 153 -0.02 -5.21 14.17
N PHE A 154 0.62 -5.34 13.01
CA PHE A 154 2.04 -5.07 12.82
C PHE A 154 2.35 -4.73 11.36
N ALA A 155 3.50 -4.07 11.14
CA ALA A 155 3.86 -3.60 9.80
C ALA A 155 5.34 -3.75 9.44
N PHE A 156 5.64 -3.83 8.15
CA PHE A 156 6.98 -3.89 7.58
C PHE A 156 7.21 -2.79 6.55
N ASP A 157 8.43 -2.29 6.52
CA ASP A 157 8.94 -1.39 5.49
C ASP A 157 10.27 -1.98 5.00
N LEU A 158 10.30 -2.46 3.74
CA LEU A 158 11.42 -3.21 3.17
C LEU A 158 12.35 -2.28 2.37
N HIS A 159 13.61 -2.20 2.81
CA HIS A 159 14.66 -1.31 2.31
C HIS A 159 15.95 -2.08 2.04
N SER A 160 16.88 -1.45 1.34
CA SER A 160 18.25 -1.92 1.19
C SER A 160 19.25 -0.78 1.25
N ALA A 161 20.49 -1.06 1.65
CA ALA A 161 21.53 -0.04 1.69
C ALA A 161 22.86 -0.48 1.05
N ARG A 162 23.59 0.50 0.50
CA ARG A 162 24.95 0.33 -0.07
C ARG A 162 25.98 -0.29 0.88
N GLY A 163 25.78 -0.14 2.20
CA GLY A 163 26.74 -0.57 3.22
C GLY A 163 26.06 -1.19 4.43
N ILE A 164 26.85 -1.52 5.44
CA ILE A 164 26.39 -2.35 6.56
C ILE A 164 26.34 -1.55 7.86
N TRP A 165 25.30 -1.77 8.65
CA TRP A 165 25.10 -1.18 9.97
C TRP A 165 26.30 -1.43 10.89
N GLN A 166 26.76 -0.35 11.56
CA GLN A 166 27.94 -0.34 12.44
C GLN A 166 29.28 -0.71 11.80
N SER A 167 29.37 -0.80 10.47
CA SER A 167 30.65 -0.97 9.76
C SER A 167 31.55 0.28 9.81
N GLY A 168 30.98 1.43 10.19
CA GLY A 168 31.68 2.71 10.40
C GLY A 168 31.54 3.72 9.26
N ASP A 169 30.86 3.37 8.18
CA ASP A 169 30.52 4.25 7.05
C ASP A 169 29.21 5.04 7.27
N GLY A 170 28.41 4.66 8.27
CA GLY A 170 27.13 5.29 8.58
C GLY A 170 25.93 4.67 7.85
N SER A 171 26.13 3.58 7.11
CA SER A 171 25.07 2.82 6.45
C SER A 171 24.22 2.01 7.45
N VAL A 172 23.08 1.48 6.98
CA VAL A 172 22.05 0.81 7.77
C VAL A 172 21.75 -0.63 7.34
N GLY A 173 22.41 -1.16 6.30
CA GLY A 173 22.20 -2.50 5.75
C GLY A 173 22.54 -3.66 6.70
N GLN A 174 22.00 -4.84 6.41
CA GLN A 174 22.01 -6.03 7.28
C GLN A 174 21.49 -5.72 8.68
N ALA A 175 20.35 -5.05 8.78
CA ALA A 175 19.74 -4.78 10.08
C ALA A 175 18.21 -4.76 10.03
N VAL A 176 17.61 -5.10 11.17
CA VAL A 176 16.17 -4.90 11.40
C VAL A 176 16.02 -3.84 12.49
N PHE A 177 15.27 -2.79 12.21
CA PHE A 177 15.00 -1.68 13.12
C PHE A 177 13.56 -1.78 13.64
N PRO A 178 13.35 -2.19 14.89
CA PRO A 178 12.02 -2.34 15.45
C PRO A 178 11.51 -1.00 15.99
N THR A 179 10.21 -0.78 15.87
CA THR A 179 9.51 0.26 16.66
C THR A 179 9.64 0.01 18.17
N TRP A 180 9.32 1.00 19.00
CA TRP A 180 9.34 0.81 20.47
C TRP A 180 8.26 -0.15 20.98
N THR A 181 7.25 -0.44 20.16
CA THR A 181 6.05 -1.14 20.59
C THR A 181 6.33 -2.63 20.69
N SER A 182 5.98 -3.23 21.83
CA SER A 182 6.16 -4.67 22.07
C SER A 182 5.15 -5.47 21.23
N PRO A 183 5.52 -6.62 20.64
CA PRO A 183 6.78 -7.36 20.82
C PRO A 183 7.86 -7.11 19.73
N ALA A 184 7.83 -6.00 18.98
CA ALA A 184 8.68 -5.80 17.80
C ALA A 184 10.16 -6.13 18.02
N ARG A 185 10.76 -5.64 19.11
CA ARG A 185 12.17 -5.92 19.40
C ARG A 185 12.45 -7.42 19.62
N ASP A 186 11.65 -8.09 20.43
CA ASP A 186 11.87 -9.51 20.75
C ASP A 186 11.71 -10.38 19.49
N TYR A 187 10.70 -10.08 18.67
CA TYR A 187 10.43 -10.84 17.45
C TYR A 187 11.48 -10.60 16.36
N GLY A 188 11.97 -9.37 16.25
CA GLY A 188 13.08 -9.04 15.36
C GLY A 188 14.39 -9.70 15.81
N GLU A 189 14.66 -9.78 17.12
CA GLU A 189 15.85 -10.46 17.65
C GLU A 189 15.83 -11.97 17.36
N ASN A 190 14.67 -12.62 17.48
CA ASN A 190 14.51 -14.03 17.10
C ASN A 190 14.70 -14.24 15.59
N ALA A 191 14.05 -13.41 14.76
CA ALA A 191 14.16 -13.53 13.31
C ALA A 191 15.58 -13.33 12.80
N ILE A 192 16.33 -12.37 13.36
CA ILE A 192 17.75 -12.18 13.02
C ILE A 192 18.60 -13.38 13.43
N ALA A 193 18.34 -13.98 14.59
CA ALA A 193 19.10 -15.15 15.04
C ALA A 193 18.91 -16.32 14.05
N ASP A 194 17.66 -16.59 13.68
CA ASP A 194 17.30 -17.70 12.80
C ASP A 194 17.74 -17.42 11.35
N LEU A 195 17.63 -16.18 10.86
CA LEU A 195 18.13 -15.77 9.54
C LEU A 195 19.65 -15.96 9.43
N ASN A 196 20.40 -15.50 10.44
CA ASN A 196 21.85 -15.66 10.45
C ASN A 196 22.27 -17.14 10.53
N GLU A 197 21.51 -17.97 11.24
CA GLU A 197 21.75 -19.41 11.31
C GLU A 197 21.45 -20.10 9.98
N GLU A 198 20.28 -19.84 9.39
CA GLU A 198 19.82 -20.46 8.15
C GLU A 198 20.76 -20.16 6.97
N PHE A 199 21.11 -18.89 6.79
CA PHE A 199 21.96 -18.44 5.68
C PHE A 199 23.46 -18.41 6.03
N GLY A 200 23.84 -18.83 7.24
CA GLY A 200 25.25 -18.87 7.68
C GLY A 200 25.94 -17.49 7.71
N LEU A 201 25.17 -16.42 7.89
CA LEU A 201 25.66 -15.05 7.87
C LEU A 201 26.48 -14.76 9.14
N THR A 202 27.75 -14.39 8.96
CA THR A 202 28.70 -14.18 10.06
C THR A 202 29.61 -12.98 9.83
N GLY A 203 30.24 -12.50 10.89
CA GLY A 203 31.18 -11.37 10.81
C GLY A 203 30.47 -10.10 10.38
N ASP A 204 31.02 -9.42 9.38
CA ASP A 204 30.45 -8.17 8.87
C ASP A 204 29.12 -8.39 8.12
N MET A 205 28.83 -9.59 7.61
CA MET A 205 27.58 -9.90 6.90
C MET A 205 26.43 -10.35 7.81
N ALA A 206 26.68 -10.53 9.12
CA ALA A 206 25.63 -10.94 10.05
C ALA A 206 24.59 -9.81 10.21
N TYR A 207 23.31 -10.16 10.14
CA TYR A 207 22.23 -9.26 10.51
C TYR A 207 22.35 -8.83 11.96
N LEU A 208 22.16 -7.53 12.20
CA LEU A 208 22.20 -6.93 13.53
C LEU A 208 20.89 -6.26 13.87
N MET A 209 20.56 -6.25 15.15
CA MET A 209 19.44 -5.47 15.63
C MET A 209 19.78 -3.97 15.60
N GLY A 210 18.98 -3.22 14.86
CA GLY A 210 19.07 -1.78 14.73
C GLY A 210 18.69 -1.05 16.03
N ASN A 211 18.82 0.28 16.01
CA ASN A 211 18.24 1.09 17.08
C ASN A 211 16.72 1.02 17.04
N THR A 212 16.10 1.21 18.20
CA THR A 212 14.64 1.34 18.28
C THR A 212 14.18 2.61 17.56
N LEU A 213 13.13 2.49 16.73
CA LEU A 213 12.48 3.61 16.06
C LEU A 213 11.54 4.30 17.06
N ASP A 214 11.94 5.47 17.54
CA ASP A 214 11.29 6.17 18.66
C ASP A 214 10.49 7.43 18.25
N ALA A 215 9.87 7.35 17.07
CA ALA A 215 9.00 8.39 16.52
C ALA A 215 9.60 9.82 16.55
N ASP A 216 10.91 9.93 16.35
CA ASP A 216 11.65 11.20 16.30
C ASP A 216 11.92 11.70 14.86
N ARG A 217 11.74 10.83 13.86
CA ARG A 217 12.02 11.09 12.44
C ARG A 217 10.75 11.03 11.59
N LYS A 218 10.80 11.69 10.43
CA LYS A 218 9.66 11.79 9.51
C LYS A 218 9.55 10.59 8.54
N MET A 219 9.64 9.38 9.09
CA MET A 219 9.69 8.12 8.35
C MET A 219 8.39 7.33 8.56
N LEU A 220 8.00 6.49 7.59
CA LEU A 220 6.76 5.72 7.66
C LEU A 220 6.67 4.90 8.96
N MET A 221 7.69 4.10 9.26
CA MET A 221 7.71 3.30 10.51
C MET A 221 7.77 4.13 11.80
N HIS A 222 8.33 5.35 11.75
CA HIS A 222 8.28 6.26 12.90
C HIS A 222 6.88 6.85 13.10
N ARG A 223 6.11 7.03 12.02
CA ARG A 223 4.71 7.46 12.11
C ARG A 223 3.80 6.34 12.57
N ILE A 224 3.99 5.11 12.09
CA ILE A 224 3.27 3.93 12.62
C ILE A 224 3.51 3.79 14.11
N ALA A 225 4.76 3.86 14.57
CA ALA A 225 5.09 3.84 16.00
C ALA A 225 4.45 5.03 16.74
N GLY A 226 4.66 6.25 16.27
CA GLY A 226 4.31 7.45 17.02
C GLY A 226 2.84 7.86 16.99
N TYR A 227 2.10 7.44 15.96
CA TYR A 227 0.71 7.80 15.75
C TYR A 227 -0.24 6.64 16.12
N LEU A 228 0.13 5.39 15.80
CA LEU A 228 -0.72 4.21 16.05
C LEU A 228 -0.24 3.36 17.24
N ASP A 229 0.99 3.56 17.72
CA ASP A 229 1.62 2.69 18.72
C ASP A 229 1.54 1.20 18.33
N VAL A 230 1.86 0.92 17.05
CA VAL A 230 1.82 -0.42 16.45
C VAL A 230 3.24 -0.99 16.30
N PRO A 231 3.46 -2.29 16.60
CA PRO A 231 4.71 -2.98 16.29
C PRO A 231 5.07 -2.91 14.80
N GLY A 232 6.20 -2.33 14.47
CA GLY A 232 6.72 -2.28 13.10
C GLY A 232 8.19 -2.64 12.98
N PHE A 233 8.60 -2.98 11.77
CA PHE A 233 9.95 -3.40 11.40
C PHE A 233 10.38 -2.70 10.12
N LEU A 234 11.43 -1.87 10.20
CA LEU A 234 12.15 -1.42 9.02
C LEU A 234 13.29 -2.42 8.76
N CYS A 235 13.24 -3.12 7.64
CA CYS A 235 14.15 -4.20 7.29
C CYS A 235 15.13 -3.72 6.23
N GLU A 236 16.43 -3.84 6.49
CA GLU A 236 17.49 -3.35 5.60
C GLU A 236 18.39 -4.51 5.18
N THR A 237 18.37 -4.86 3.90
CA THR A 237 19.39 -5.71 3.26
C THR A 237 20.62 -4.88 2.89
N THR A 238 21.67 -5.50 2.34
CA THR A 238 22.88 -4.79 1.87
C THR A 238 23.17 -5.12 0.41
N GLU A 239 23.52 -4.10 -0.37
CA GLU A 239 23.99 -4.25 -1.76
C GLU A 239 25.37 -4.93 -1.86
N LYS A 240 25.99 -5.21 -0.70
CA LYS A 240 27.22 -6.01 -0.57
C LYS A 240 26.98 -7.52 -0.61
N ALA A 241 25.72 -7.96 -0.70
CA ALA A 241 25.40 -9.37 -0.94
C ALA A 241 25.97 -9.83 -2.29
N ASP A 242 26.14 -11.14 -2.47
CA ASP A 242 26.70 -11.66 -3.73
C ASP A 242 25.69 -11.55 -4.87
N SER A 243 24.38 -11.42 -4.56
CA SER A 243 23.33 -11.21 -5.55
C SER A 243 22.11 -10.47 -5.00
N LEU A 244 21.27 -9.96 -5.90
CA LEU A 244 19.95 -9.42 -5.57
C LEU A 244 19.01 -10.50 -5.02
N GLU A 245 19.11 -11.72 -5.54
CA GLU A 245 18.33 -12.89 -5.11
C GLU A 245 18.54 -13.20 -3.62
N GLU A 246 19.79 -13.19 -3.15
CA GLU A 246 20.08 -13.37 -1.71
C GLU A 246 19.40 -12.30 -0.85
N GLN A 247 19.39 -11.04 -1.30
CA GLN A 247 18.73 -9.96 -0.57
C GLN A 247 17.21 -10.17 -0.50
N ILE A 248 16.59 -10.57 -1.61
CA ILE A 248 15.16 -10.90 -1.67
C ILE A 248 14.86 -12.06 -0.71
N GLN A 249 15.63 -13.15 -0.76
CA GLN A 249 15.46 -14.30 0.14
C GLN A 249 15.59 -13.91 1.62
N TRP A 250 16.50 -13.00 1.97
CA TRP A 250 16.61 -12.51 3.34
C TRP A 250 15.41 -11.67 3.77
N HIS A 251 14.83 -10.86 2.88
CA HIS A 251 13.57 -10.16 3.15
C HIS A 251 12.42 -11.15 3.37
N LEU A 252 12.22 -12.09 2.45
CA LEU A 252 11.15 -13.09 2.52
C LEU A 252 11.24 -13.91 3.80
N PHE A 253 12.44 -14.41 4.12
CA PHE A 253 12.68 -15.15 5.37
C PHE A 253 12.37 -14.27 6.59
N THR A 254 12.83 -13.01 6.61
CA THR A 254 12.60 -12.12 7.74
C THR A 254 11.10 -11.85 7.96
N VAL A 255 10.36 -11.58 6.89
CA VAL A 255 8.92 -11.32 6.93
C VAL A 255 8.16 -12.58 7.36
N ASP A 256 8.38 -13.71 6.70
CA ASP A 256 7.76 -14.99 7.03
C ASP A 256 8.00 -15.36 8.50
N HIS A 257 9.25 -15.28 8.95
CA HIS A 257 9.61 -15.68 10.30
C HIS A 257 8.98 -14.77 11.38
N ILE A 258 8.85 -13.46 11.11
CA ILE A 258 8.17 -12.54 12.03
C ILE A 258 6.66 -12.76 12.01
N MET A 259 6.04 -12.94 10.84
CA MET A 259 4.61 -13.24 10.72
C MET A 259 4.22 -14.51 11.48
N ASN A 260 5.03 -15.57 11.36
CA ASN A 260 4.83 -16.82 12.10
C ASN A 260 4.87 -16.61 13.62
N GLN A 261 5.69 -15.68 14.13
CA GLN A 261 5.71 -15.34 15.57
C GLN A 261 4.44 -14.61 16.05
N TYR A 262 3.69 -13.97 15.14
CA TYR A 262 2.36 -13.43 15.41
C TYR A 262 1.23 -14.46 15.21
N GLY A 263 1.57 -15.71 14.85
CA GLY A 263 0.59 -16.77 14.61
C GLY A 263 -0.15 -16.62 13.28
N GLN A 264 0.46 -15.93 12.32
CA GLN A 264 -0.01 -15.82 10.94
C GLN A 264 1.01 -16.48 10.03
N SER A 265 0.71 -17.67 9.51
CA SER A 265 1.62 -18.44 8.66
C SER A 265 1.35 -18.14 7.18
N PRO A 266 2.34 -17.59 6.46
CA PRO A 266 2.24 -17.40 5.02
C PRO A 266 2.34 -18.73 4.24
N ASN A 267 1.69 -18.80 3.08
CA ASN A 267 1.88 -19.81 2.06
C ASN A 267 2.12 -19.13 0.71
N ALA A 268 3.32 -19.31 0.16
CA ALA A 268 3.73 -18.77 -1.13
C ALA A 268 3.11 -19.51 -2.34
N ASP A 269 2.53 -20.71 -2.14
CA ASP A 269 2.16 -21.63 -3.23
C ASP A 269 0.65 -21.64 -3.58
N GLY A 270 -0.15 -20.69 -3.07
CA GLY A 270 -1.59 -20.53 -3.40
C GLY A 270 -2.51 -21.74 -3.16
N SER A 271 -2.01 -22.86 -2.67
CA SER A 271 -2.70 -24.14 -2.57
C SER A 271 -3.57 -24.20 -1.32
N THR A 272 -4.84 -23.87 -1.47
CA THR A 272 -5.85 -24.27 -0.48
C THR A 272 -6.00 -25.78 -0.53
N SER A 273 -5.61 -26.47 0.54
CA SER A 273 -5.95 -27.88 0.71
C SER A 273 -7.45 -28.01 1.01
N ASP A 274 -8.31 -28.07 -0.01
CA ASP A 274 -9.58 -28.75 0.16
C ASP A 274 -10.00 -29.55 -1.08
N SER A 275 -10.22 -30.82 -0.83
CA SER A 275 -10.56 -31.83 -1.82
C SER A 275 -12.06 -31.80 -2.14
N SER A 276 -12.47 -31.13 -3.23
CA SER A 276 -13.72 -31.52 -3.89
C SER A 276 -13.70 -31.24 -5.39
N LYS A 277 -13.83 -32.31 -6.18
CA LYS A 277 -13.93 -32.27 -7.64
C LYS A 277 -15.30 -31.74 -8.05
N SER A 278 -15.35 -30.72 -8.89
CA SER A 278 -16.46 -30.46 -9.79
C SER A 278 -15.94 -29.98 -11.14
N SER A 279 -16.16 -30.79 -12.17
CA SER A 279 -15.78 -30.56 -13.57
C SER A 279 -16.77 -29.63 -14.29
N GLY A 280 -16.27 -28.67 -15.05
CA GLY A 280 -17.05 -27.92 -16.05
C GLY A 280 -16.16 -26.94 -16.82
N SER A 281 -15.81 -27.33 -18.04
CA SER A 281 -14.86 -26.72 -18.98
C SER A 281 -15.28 -25.38 -19.59
N ASP A 282 -14.34 -24.44 -19.64
CA ASP A 282 -13.90 -23.68 -20.83
C ASP A 282 -12.55 -23.01 -20.47
N GLU A 283 -11.46 -23.78 -20.53
CA GLU A 283 -10.08 -23.27 -20.32
C GLU A 283 -9.54 -22.68 -21.64
N PRO A 284 -8.75 -21.59 -21.60
CA PRO A 284 -8.02 -21.08 -22.77
C PRO A 284 -7.02 -22.12 -23.29
N SER A 285 -6.62 -22.03 -24.57
CA SER A 285 -5.63 -22.94 -25.14
C SER A 285 -4.26 -22.66 -24.51
N GLU A 286 -3.77 -23.58 -23.68
CA GLU A 286 -2.40 -23.58 -23.15
C GLU A 286 -1.38 -23.81 -24.28
N SER A 287 -0.33 -23.00 -24.32
CA SER A 287 0.89 -23.20 -25.11
C SER A 287 2.02 -23.77 -24.23
N GLU A 288 2.95 -24.52 -24.82
CA GLU A 288 4.08 -25.15 -24.13
C GLU A 288 5.42 -24.54 -24.58
N LEU A 289 6.22 -24.04 -23.64
CA LEU A 289 7.63 -23.71 -23.85
C LEU A 289 8.50 -24.84 -23.31
N HIS A 290 9.37 -25.39 -24.16
CA HIS A 290 10.35 -26.42 -23.78
C HIS A 290 11.77 -25.87 -23.99
N ILE A 291 12.56 -25.85 -22.92
CA ILE A 291 13.92 -25.33 -22.89
C ILE A 291 14.86 -26.52 -22.63
N GLU A 292 15.79 -26.77 -23.56
CA GLU A 292 16.73 -27.89 -23.52
C GLU A 292 18.15 -27.36 -23.34
N GLY A 293 18.76 -27.63 -22.19
CA GLY A 293 20.18 -27.40 -21.97
C GLY A 293 21.05 -28.45 -22.68
N THR A 294 22.07 -28.02 -23.39
CA THR A 294 22.98 -28.89 -24.18
C THR A 294 24.44 -28.84 -23.72
N GLY A 295 24.75 -28.07 -22.67
CA GLY A 295 26.10 -27.75 -22.26
C GLY A 295 26.25 -27.39 -20.76
N PRO A 296 27.19 -26.49 -20.40
CA PRO A 296 27.26 -25.83 -19.10
C PRO A 296 25.95 -25.15 -18.72
N VAL A 297 25.84 -24.70 -17.46
CA VAL A 297 24.64 -23.99 -16.98
C VAL A 297 24.41 -22.72 -17.80
N VAL A 298 23.19 -22.56 -18.28
CA VAL A 298 22.68 -21.37 -18.95
C VAL A 298 21.49 -20.86 -18.14
N ARG A 299 21.54 -19.60 -17.71
CA ARG A 299 20.42 -18.91 -17.07
C ARG A 299 19.64 -18.15 -18.12
N PHE A 300 18.32 -18.14 -17.98
CA PHE A 300 17.42 -17.49 -18.92
C PHE A 300 16.33 -16.72 -18.18
N GLU A 301 15.72 -15.79 -18.89
CA GLU A 301 14.47 -15.14 -18.54
C GLU A 301 13.52 -15.17 -19.73
N PHE A 302 12.23 -15.37 -19.50
CA PHE A 302 11.22 -15.20 -20.53
C PHE A 302 9.94 -14.57 -19.98
N SER A 303 9.16 -13.93 -20.84
CA SER A 303 7.85 -13.37 -20.51
C SER A 303 6.78 -13.78 -21.52
N VAL A 304 5.55 -13.85 -21.06
CA VAL A 304 4.36 -14.17 -21.85
C VAL A 304 3.28 -13.11 -21.60
N SER A 305 2.30 -13.01 -22.51
CA SER A 305 1.22 -12.03 -22.39
C SER A 305 0.08 -12.45 -21.44
N GLY A 306 0.18 -13.64 -20.83
CA GLY A 306 -0.81 -14.21 -19.91
C GLY A 306 -0.13 -14.93 -18.75
N GLY A 307 -0.84 -15.80 -18.04
CA GLY A 307 -0.27 -16.52 -16.88
C GLY A 307 0.55 -17.74 -17.28
N VAL A 308 1.65 -17.99 -16.57
CA VAL A 308 2.46 -19.22 -16.68
C VAL A 308 2.01 -20.21 -15.61
N GLU A 309 1.67 -21.43 -16.04
CA GLU A 309 1.37 -22.56 -15.17
C GLU A 309 2.50 -23.60 -15.20
N ASN A 310 2.84 -24.15 -14.03
CA ASN A 310 3.93 -25.11 -13.90
C ASN A 310 3.58 -26.45 -14.59
N ALA A 311 4.28 -26.77 -15.69
CA ALA A 311 4.06 -27.99 -16.47
C ALA A 311 4.97 -29.18 -16.08
N GLY A 312 5.77 -29.06 -15.00
CA GLY A 312 6.23 -30.22 -14.25
C GLY A 312 7.59 -30.84 -14.61
N THR A 313 8.56 -30.07 -15.09
CA THR A 313 9.99 -30.48 -15.06
C THR A 313 10.97 -29.39 -14.63
N LEU A 314 10.51 -28.41 -13.82
CA LEU A 314 11.34 -27.28 -13.38
C LEU A 314 12.48 -27.72 -12.44
N GLU A 315 13.65 -27.09 -12.58
CA GLU A 315 14.71 -27.18 -11.55
C GLU A 315 14.32 -26.31 -10.34
N ASP A 316 14.79 -26.66 -9.12
CA ASP A 316 14.46 -25.94 -7.88
C ASP A 316 14.90 -24.45 -7.88
N SER A 317 15.64 -24.03 -8.91
CA SER A 317 16.14 -22.67 -9.16
C SER A 317 15.30 -21.85 -10.14
N ASP A 318 14.26 -22.44 -10.73
CA ASP A 318 13.38 -21.75 -11.65
C ASP A 318 12.27 -21.05 -10.88
N THR A 319 12.10 -19.76 -11.14
CA THR A 319 11.09 -18.93 -10.50
C THR A 319 10.08 -18.43 -11.53
N VAL A 320 8.81 -18.71 -11.28
CA VAL A 320 7.69 -18.26 -12.10
C VAL A 320 6.98 -17.11 -11.38
N TYR A 321 6.97 -15.92 -11.98
CA TYR A 321 6.35 -14.70 -11.50
C TYR A 321 5.21 -14.27 -12.43
N ASP A 322 3.99 -14.75 -12.17
CA ASP A 322 2.78 -14.46 -12.97
C ASP A 322 2.97 -14.77 -14.48
N SER A 323 3.41 -13.78 -15.25
CA SER A 323 3.68 -13.86 -16.68
C SER A 323 5.17 -13.91 -17.06
N ARG A 324 6.09 -13.86 -16.10
CA ARG A 324 7.54 -13.92 -16.30
C ARG A 324 8.16 -15.14 -15.63
N VAL A 325 9.27 -15.60 -16.18
CA VAL A 325 10.03 -16.71 -15.63
C VAL A 325 11.50 -16.39 -15.70
N THR A 326 12.21 -16.59 -14.59
CA THR A 326 13.66 -16.72 -14.58
C THR A 326 14.02 -18.16 -14.26
N GLY A 327 15.00 -18.73 -14.94
CA GLY A 327 15.37 -20.13 -14.72
C GLY A 327 16.76 -20.45 -15.18
N GLN A 328 17.16 -21.71 -15.01
CA GLN A 328 18.43 -22.20 -15.53
C GLN A 328 18.29 -23.60 -16.10
N VAL A 329 18.94 -23.84 -17.23
CA VAL A 329 19.07 -25.18 -17.82
C VAL A 329 20.53 -25.59 -17.91
N SER A 330 20.78 -26.89 -17.82
CA SER A 330 22.12 -27.45 -18.08
C SER A 330 22.05 -28.76 -18.85
N SER A 331 21.64 -29.84 -18.20
CA SER A 331 21.46 -31.17 -18.80
C SER A 331 20.08 -31.77 -18.57
N GLN A 332 19.24 -31.06 -17.83
CA GLN A 332 17.82 -31.32 -17.67
C GLN A 332 17.04 -30.27 -18.47
N ASP A 333 15.85 -30.67 -18.91
CA ASP A 333 14.98 -29.85 -19.75
C ASP A 333 13.85 -29.28 -18.90
N ASP A 334 13.54 -28.01 -19.12
CA ASP A 334 12.44 -27.34 -18.44
C ASP A 334 11.24 -27.21 -19.39
N ARG A 335 10.05 -27.33 -18.81
CA ARG A 335 8.78 -27.23 -19.52
C ARG A 335 7.83 -26.32 -18.78
N TYR A 336 7.32 -25.32 -19.48
CA TYR A 336 6.37 -24.34 -18.99
C TYR A 336 5.09 -24.41 -19.81
N ALA A 337 3.94 -24.50 -19.16
CA ALA A 337 2.66 -24.26 -19.82
C ALA A 337 2.30 -22.80 -19.56
N PHE A 338 1.72 -22.12 -20.54
CA PHE A 338 1.30 -20.74 -20.34
C PHE A 338 0.10 -20.39 -21.23
N THR A 339 -0.57 -19.32 -20.84
CA THR A 339 -1.66 -18.71 -21.61
C THR A 339 -1.15 -17.42 -22.25
N GLY A 340 -1.67 -17.06 -23.44
CA GLY A 340 -1.19 -15.90 -24.19
C GLY A 340 -0.04 -16.23 -25.15
N ASP A 341 0.67 -15.20 -25.61
CA ASP A 341 1.79 -15.31 -26.54
C ASP A 341 3.14 -15.20 -25.79
N LEU A 342 4.20 -15.84 -26.28
CA LEU A 342 5.57 -15.61 -25.80
C LEU A 342 6.04 -14.24 -26.28
N GLU A 343 6.32 -13.33 -25.34
CA GLU A 343 6.70 -11.95 -25.63
C GLU A 343 8.22 -11.77 -25.70
N HIS A 344 8.96 -12.40 -24.79
CA HIS A 344 10.41 -12.27 -24.69
C HIS A 344 11.08 -13.56 -24.23
N PHE A 345 12.29 -13.85 -24.71
CA PHE A 345 13.16 -14.91 -24.18
C PHE A 345 14.62 -14.51 -24.35
N THR A 346 15.37 -14.50 -23.25
CA THR A 346 16.76 -14.06 -23.22
C THR A 346 17.62 -14.93 -22.31
N VAL A 347 18.83 -15.22 -22.75
CA VAL A 347 19.88 -15.84 -21.94
C VAL A 347 20.56 -14.76 -21.12
N THR A 348 20.46 -14.85 -19.80
CA THR A 348 21.01 -13.87 -18.85
C THR A 348 22.41 -14.26 -18.36
N GLU A 349 22.77 -15.55 -18.40
CA GLU A 349 24.14 -16.02 -18.09
C GLU A 349 24.44 -17.33 -18.82
N GLY A 350 25.68 -17.54 -19.28
CA GLY A 350 26.07 -18.74 -20.05
C GLY A 350 26.15 -18.49 -21.56
N ASP A 351 26.49 -19.51 -22.35
CA ASP A 351 26.56 -19.36 -23.82
C ASP A 351 25.20 -19.73 -24.44
N LYS A 352 24.61 -18.84 -25.23
CA LYS A 352 23.33 -19.14 -25.90
C LYS A 352 23.39 -20.33 -26.85
N GLU A 353 24.59 -20.70 -27.33
CA GLU A 353 24.78 -21.90 -28.15
C GLU A 353 24.61 -23.20 -27.34
N ASP A 354 24.60 -23.12 -26.01
CA ASP A 354 24.40 -24.25 -25.10
C ASP A 354 22.91 -24.44 -24.70
N VAL A 355 21.96 -23.67 -25.24
CA VAL A 355 20.50 -23.84 -25.00
C VAL A 355 19.69 -23.91 -26.31
N ASN A 356 18.70 -24.81 -26.37
CA ASN A 356 17.68 -24.85 -27.42
C ASN A 356 16.30 -24.57 -26.84
N VAL A 357 15.53 -23.69 -27.46
CA VAL A 357 14.17 -23.37 -27.02
C VAL A 357 13.16 -23.75 -28.08
N TYR A 358 12.07 -24.40 -27.66
CA TYR A 358 10.98 -24.86 -28.52
C TYR A 358 9.66 -24.30 -28.01
N LEU A 359 8.90 -23.64 -28.88
CA LEU A 359 7.52 -23.20 -28.62
C LEU A 359 6.57 -24.14 -29.35
N ASP A 360 5.70 -24.83 -28.61
CA ASP A 360 4.76 -25.83 -29.13
C ASP A 360 5.43 -26.90 -30.03
N GLY A 361 6.69 -27.22 -29.73
CA GLY A 361 7.51 -28.19 -30.45
C GLY A 361 8.24 -27.66 -31.70
N GLU A 362 8.15 -26.36 -32.00
CA GLU A 362 8.96 -25.68 -33.03
C GLU A 362 10.12 -24.90 -32.40
N GLN A 363 11.34 -25.11 -32.88
CA GLN A 363 12.53 -24.45 -32.33
C GLN A 363 12.55 -22.96 -32.71
N ILE A 364 12.75 -22.10 -31.71
CA ILE A 364 12.85 -20.64 -31.86
C ILE A 364 14.28 -20.15 -31.58
N SER A 365 14.64 -18.98 -32.10
CA SER A 365 15.93 -18.33 -31.82
C SER A 365 15.87 -17.52 -30.53
N VAL A 366 16.97 -17.49 -29.77
CA VAL A 366 17.04 -16.79 -28.47
C VAL A 366 18.13 -15.71 -28.46
N GLU A 367 17.89 -14.66 -27.70
CA GLU A 367 18.79 -13.53 -27.50
C GLU A 367 19.63 -13.72 -26.23
N GLN A 368 20.71 -12.96 -26.05
CA GLN A 368 21.62 -13.05 -24.90
C GLN A 368 21.99 -11.65 -24.43
N GLU A 369 21.81 -11.38 -23.13
CA GLU A 369 22.29 -10.16 -22.47
C GLU A 369 23.81 -10.26 -22.28
N THR A 370 24.54 -9.19 -22.62
CA THR A 370 25.98 -9.11 -22.37
C THR A 370 26.27 -7.92 -21.47
N ASP A 371 26.61 -8.20 -20.21
CA ASP A 371 26.79 -7.21 -19.12
C ASP A 371 27.93 -6.19 -19.32
N GLU A 372 28.74 -6.28 -20.38
CA GLU A 372 29.76 -5.27 -20.69
C GLU A 372 29.63 -4.83 -22.14
N ARG A 373 29.12 -3.61 -22.36
CA ARG A 373 29.07 -2.97 -23.68
C ARG A 373 30.24 -2.01 -23.85
N GLU A 374 30.71 -1.82 -25.08
CA GLU A 374 31.83 -0.94 -25.41
C GLU A 374 31.41 0.16 -26.40
N VAL A 375 31.66 1.42 -26.05
CA VAL A 375 31.69 2.52 -27.03
C VAL A 375 33.14 2.77 -27.45
N HIS A 376 33.43 2.61 -28.74
CA HIS A 376 34.71 2.97 -29.36
C HIS A 376 34.52 4.19 -30.26
N ILE A 377 35.27 5.26 -29.99
CA ILE A 377 35.20 6.53 -30.72
C ILE A 377 36.52 6.72 -31.47
N GLU A 378 36.46 6.75 -32.79
CA GLU A 378 37.60 6.90 -33.69
C GLU A 378 37.61 8.31 -34.31
N GLY A 379 38.68 9.07 -34.04
CA GLY A 379 38.91 10.36 -34.66
C GLY A 379 39.62 10.21 -36.01
N THR A 380 39.04 10.76 -37.07
CA THR A 380 39.55 10.65 -38.45
C THR A 380 40.11 11.97 -39.02
N GLY A 381 40.03 13.06 -38.25
CA GLY A 381 40.36 14.41 -38.71
C GLY A 381 40.83 15.39 -37.61
N PRO A 382 40.56 16.71 -37.78
CA PRO A 382 40.65 17.70 -36.70
C PRO A 382 39.94 17.28 -35.41
N VAL A 383 40.26 17.97 -34.29
CA VAL A 383 39.67 17.68 -32.98
C VAL A 383 38.14 17.80 -33.04
N VAL A 384 37.45 16.76 -32.57
CA VAL A 384 36.00 16.72 -32.37
C VAL A 384 35.75 16.52 -30.87
N ARG A 385 34.88 17.34 -30.29
CA ARG A 385 34.38 17.16 -28.92
C ARG A 385 33.03 16.49 -28.95
N PHE A 386 32.83 15.59 -28.02
CA PHE A 386 31.61 14.79 -27.93
C PHE A 386 31.12 14.69 -26.50
N GLU A 387 29.87 14.28 -26.40
CA GLU A 387 29.20 13.92 -25.16
C GLU A 387 28.33 12.71 -25.41
N PHE A 388 28.27 11.77 -24.47
CA PHE A 388 27.28 10.70 -24.50
C PHE A 388 26.81 10.33 -23.09
N ALA A 389 25.62 9.75 -22.99
CA ALA A 389 25.10 9.17 -21.75
C ALA A 389 24.64 7.73 -21.96
N VAL A 390 24.62 6.99 -20.87
CA VAL A 390 24.20 5.59 -20.80
C VAL A 390 23.21 5.41 -19.66
N SER A 391 22.34 4.40 -19.72
CA SER A 391 21.37 4.13 -18.66
C SER A 391 21.96 3.43 -17.43
N GLY A 392 23.20 2.94 -17.53
CA GLY A 392 23.96 2.35 -16.43
C GLY A 392 25.24 3.12 -16.08
N ASP A 393 26.26 2.40 -15.60
CA ASP A 393 27.54 2.98 -15.21
C ASP A 393 28.53 2.96 -16.39
N VAL A 394 29.32 4.02 -16.55
CA VAL A 394 30.38 4.11 -17.57
C VAL A 394 31.77 4.16 -16.93
N GLU A 395 32.65 3.26 -17.36
CA GLU A 395 34.03 3.18 -16.95
C GLU A 395 35.01 3.34 -18.12
N ASN A 396 36.22 3.77 -17.79
CA ASN A 396 37.30 3.90 -18.77
C ASN A 396 37.87 2.53 -19.16
N ALA A 397 37.70 2.14 -20.43
CA ALA A 397 38.22 0.90 -20.99
C ALA A 397 39.57 1.06 -21.74
N GLY A 398 40.02 2.29 -22.02
CA GLY A 398 41.37 2.56 -22.53
C GLY A 398 41.51 3.77 -23.47
N THR A 399 42.78 4.24 -23.57
CA THR A 399 43.32 5.32 -24.43
C THR A 399 42.63 6.70 -24.40
N LEU A 400 42.14 7.14 -23.25
CA LEU A 400 41.62 8.51 -23.09
C LEU A 400 42.66 9.61 -23.38
N GLU A 401 42.20 10.71 -23.97
CA GLU A 401 42.93 11.98 -23.95
C GLU A 401 42.86 12.61 -22.53
N ASP A 402 43.91 13.33 -22.09
CA ASP A 402 43.97 13.95 -20.74
C ASP A 402 42.84 14.97 -20.45
N SER A 403 41.99 15.27 -21.43
CA SER A 403 40.87 16.21 -21.38
C SER A 403 39.52 15.58 -21.09
N ASP A 404 39.40 14.26 -21.15
CA ASP A 404 38.11 13.58 -21.01
C ASP A 404 37.68 13.52 -19.55
N THR A 405 36.40 13.72 -19.32
CA THR A 405 35.77 13.62 -17.99
C THR A 405 34.68 12.57 -18.05
N VAL A 406 34.86 11.51 -17.26
CA VAL A 406 33.88 10.45 -17.07
C VAL A 406 33.12 10.73 -15.78
N TYR A 407 31.80 10.87 -15.89
CA TYR A 407 30.82 10.90 -14.81
C TYR A 407 30.19 9.52 -14.69
N ASP A 408 29.44 9.26 -13.61
CA ASP A 408 28.87 7.94 -13.30
C ASP A 408 28.11 7.32 -14.50
N SER A 409 27.27 8.09 -15.22
CA SER A 409 26.50 7.63 -16.40
C SER A 409 26.69 8.49 -17.67
N ARG A 410 27.69 9.38 -17.69
CA ARG A 410 27.89 10.37 -18.77
C ARG A 410 29.36 10.60 -19.04
N VAL A 411 29.71 10.85 -20.30
CA VAL A 411 31.07 11.18 -20.70
C VAL A 411 31.08 12.49 -21.48
N GLU A 412 32.00 13.38 -21.11
CA GLU A 412 32.40 14.55 -21.91
C GLU A 412 33.84 14.35 -22.38
N GLY A 413 34.05 14.25 -23.69
CA GLY A 413 35.37 13.89 -24.24
C GLY A 413 35.74 14.64 -25.52
N GLN A 414 36.98 14.42 -25.97
CA GLN A 414 37.41 14.88 -27.28
C GLN A 414 38.27 13.81 -27.97
N VAL A 415 38.03 13.64 -29.26
CA VAL A 415 38.76 12.69 -30.11
C VAL A 415 39.46 13.42 -31.24
N SER A 416 40.64 12.93 -31.65
CA SER A 416 41.40 13.54 -32.75
C SER A 416 42.06 12.52 -33.67
N SER A 417 43.23 12.02 -33.31
CA SER A 417 43.96 10.97 -34.03
C SER A 417 44.29 9.77 -33.15
N GLN A 418 43.86 9.83 -31.89
CA GLN A 418 43.84 8.72 -30.94
C GLN A 418 42.38 8.39 -30.68
N ASP A 419 42.10 7.11 -30.55
CA ASP A 419 40.75 6.58 -30.35
C ASP A 419 40.48 6.44 -28.85
N ASP A 420 39.24 6.72 -28.45
CA ASP A 420 38.78 6.56 -27.07
C ASP A 420 37.88 5.33 -26.94
N ARG A 421 37.97 4.64 -25.81
CA ARG A 421 37.15 3.45 -25.51
C ARG A 421 36.58 3.52 -24.11
N TYR A 422 35.28 3.31 -24.01
CA TYR A 422 34.52 3.30 -22.76
C TYR A 422 33.78 1.98 -22.64
N ALA A 423 33.87 1.34 -21.47
CA ALA A 423 33.02 0.21 -21.12
C ALA A 423 31.83 0.74 -20.33
N PHE A 424 30.64 0.20 -20.54
CA PHE A 424 29.46 0.63 -19.81
C PHE A 424 28.45 -0.49 -19.62
N THR A 425 27.57 -0.32 -18.63
CA THR A 425 26.38 -1.15 -18.41
C THR A 425 25.12 -0.40 -18.89
N GLY A 426 24.07 -1.13 -19.25
CA GLY A 426 22.83 -0.55 -19.79
C GLY A 426 22.89 -0.21 -21.28
N GLU A 427 22.10 0.76 -21.71
CA GLU A 427 21.95 1.20 -23.10
C GLU A 427 22.64 2.54 -23.35
N LEU A 428 23.13 2.76 -24.58
CA LEU A 428 23.62 4.07 -25.00
C LEU A 428 22.43 4.99 -25.28
N GLU A 429 22.17 5.96 -24.41
CA GLU A 429 20.98 6.82 -24.48
C GLU A 429 21.11 7.89 -25.57
N HIS A 430 22.28 8.55 -25.66
CA HIS A 430 22.54 9.53 -26.70
C HIS A 430 24.03 9.72 -26.94
N PHE A 431 24.40 10.14 -28.17
CA PHE A 431 25.75 10.58 -28.53
C PHE A 431 25.66 11.90 -29.31
N THR A 432 26.35 12.94 -28.83
CA THR A 432 26.32 14.29 -29.41
C THR A 432 27.73 14.79 -29.70
N VAL A 433 27.95 15.30 -30.92
CA VAL A 433 29.15 16.11 -31.23
C VAL A 433 28.89 17.55 -30.80
N THR A 434 29.62 18.00 -29.78
CA THR A 434 29.46 19.33 -29.18
C THR A 434 30.30 20.42 -29.87
N GLU A 435 31.43 20.05 -30.49
CA GLU A 435 32.28 20.96 -31.28
C GLU A 435 33.12 20.18 -32.31
N GLY A 436 33.10 20.56 -33.60
CA GLY A 436 33.86 19.86 -34.66
C GLY A 436 33.01 19.50 -35.87
N ASP A 437 33.58 18.82 -36.85
CA ASP A 437 32.84 18.26 -37.99
C ASP A 437 32.48 16.80 -37.70
N LYS A 438 31.21 16.42 -37.88
CA LYS A 438 30.74 15.04 -37.67
C LYS A 438 31.36 14.07 -38.67
N GLU A 439 31.80 14.55 -39.83
CA GLU A 439 32.52 13.72 -40.81
C GLU A 439 33.92 13.29 -40.33
N ASP A 440 34.44 13.93 -39.27
CA ASP A 440 35.77 13.66 -38.72
C ASP A 440 35.75 12.68 -37.52
N VAL A 441 34.62 12.06 -37.18
CA VAL A 441 34.49 11.06 -36.09
C VAL A 441 33.64 9.86 -36.52
N ASN A 442 34.07 8.65 -36.15
CA ASN A 442 33.27 7.43 -36.25
C ASN A 442 33.01 6.89 -34.83
N VAL A 443 31.79 6.43 -34.57
CA VAL A 443 31.42 5.81 -33.29
C VAL A 443 31.04 4.36 -33.55
N TYR A 444 31.50 3.47 -32.71
CA TYR A 444 31.20 2.04 -32.76
C TYR A 444 30.62 1.62 -31.41
N LEU A 445 29.49 0.93 -31.43
CA LEU A 445 28.90 0.26 -30.27
C LEU A 445 29.11 -1.24 -30.43
N ASP A 446 29.79 -1.87 -29.47
CA ASP A 446 30.10 -3.31 -29.47
C ASP A 446 30.81 -3.79 -30.76
N GLY A 447 31.59 -2.89 -31.37
CA GLY A 447 32.32 -3.11 -32.61
C GLY A 447 31.52 -2.91 -33.90
N GLU A 448 30.23 -2.55 -33.82
CA GLU A 448 29.42 -2.13 -34.95
C GLU A 448 29.40 -0.61 -35.08
N GLN A 449 29.67 -0.09 -36.29
CA GLN A 449 29.68 1.36 -36.52
C GLN A 449 28.25 1.92 -36.46
N ILE A 450 28.00 2.83 -35.53
CA ILE A 450 26.74 3.55 -35.41
C ILE A 450 26.84 4.94 -36.06
N SER A 451 25.70 5.47 -36.49
CA SER A 451 25.63 6.84 -37.01
C SER A 451 25.82 7.84 -35.86
N VAL A 452 26.64 8.86 -36.08
CA VAL A 452 26.81 10.01 -35.16
C VAL A 452 25.59 10.94 -35.22
N ASP A 453 24.66 10.64 -36.11
CA ASP A 453 23.27 11.06 -36.07
C ASP A 453 22.45 9.87 -35.57
N GLN A 454 22.42 9.62 -34.25
CA GLN A 454 21.17 9.13 -33.69
C GLN A 454 20.18 10.28 -33.83
N GLU A 455 19.52 10.31 -34.98
CA GLU A 455 18.13 10.71 -35.07
C GLU A 455 17.43 9.89 -33.98
N THR A 456 17.24 10.52 -32.82
CA THR A 456 16.19 10.18 -31.86
C THR A 456 14.96 9.79 -32.65
N ASP A 457 14.31 8.67 -32.31
CA ASP A 457 13.07 8.24 -32.94
C ASP A 457 12.14 9.44 -33.17
N GLU A 458 12.13 9.95 -34.41
CA GLU A 458 11.39 11.15 -34.76
C GLU A 458 9.94 10.73 -34.85
N ARG A 459 9.19 11.01 -33.79
CA ARG A 459 7.78 10.68 -33.66
C ARG A 459 6.94 11.77 -34.29
N GLU A 460 5.78 11.41 -34.84
CA GLU A 460 4.85 12.36 -35.44
C GLU A 460 3.56 12.42 -34.62
N ILE A 461 3.15 13.62 -34.21
CA ILE A 461 1.78 13.88 -33.76
C ILE A 461 1.01 14.61 -34.86
N HIS A 462 -0.13 14.04 -35.25
CA HIS A 462 -1.05 14.59 -36.24
C HIS A 462 -2.39 14.91 -35.56
N ILE A 463 -2.78 16.17 -35.64
CA ILE A 463 -3.98 16.72 -35.01
C ILE A 463 -4.94 17.11 -36.13
N GLU A 464 -6.08 16.43 -36.21
CA GLU A 464 -7.11 16.66 -37.23
C GLU A 464 -8.29 17.41 -36.61
N GLY A 465 -8.57 18.62 -37.12
CA GLY A 465 -9.79 19.34 -36.79
C GLY A 465 -10.98 18.83 -37.61
N THR A 466 -12.04 18.40 -36.94
CA THR A 466 -13.25 17.85 -37.59
C THR A 466 -14.48 18.76 -37.51
N GLY A 467 -14.35 19.90 -36.82
CA GLY A 467 -15.47 20.81 -36.51
C GLY A 467 -15.11 22.31 -36.43
N PRO A 468 -15.78 23.09 -35.55
CA PRO A 468 -15.36 24.44 -35.16
C PRO A 468 -13.91 24.49 -34.66
N VAL A 469 -13.37 25.72 -34.50
CA VAL A 469 -11.99 25.90 -34.01
C VAL A 469 -11.83 25.28 -32.63
N VAL A 470 -10.84 24.40 -32.50
CA VAL A 470 -10.39 23.80 -31.24
C VAL A 470 -8.96 24.27 -30.98
N ARG A 471 -8.70 24.83 -29.80
CA ARG A 471 -7.35 25.12 -29.30
C ARG A 471 -6.88 23.98 -28.43
N PHE A 472 -5.61 23.66 -28.57
CA PHE A 472 -4.98 22.56 -27.85
C PHE A 472 -3.61 22.98 -27.34
N GLU A 473 -3.14 22.20 -26.40
CA GLU A 473 -1.78 22.24 -25.89
C GLU A 473 -1.26 20.83 -25.72
N PHE A 474 0.00 20.60 -26.07
CA PHE A 474 0.68 19.35 -25.75
C PHE A 474 2.14 19.55 -25.35
N SER A 475 2.69 18.63 -24.57
CA SER A 475 4.11 18.59 -24.20
C SER A 475 4.72 17.22 -24.46
N VAL A 476 6.03 17.22 -24.66
CA VAL A 476 6.82 16.03 -24.95
C VAL A 476 8.07 16.01 -24.07
N SER A 477 8.62 14.82 -23.79
CA SER A 477 9.82 14.70 -22.95
C SER A 477 11.12 15.13 -23.67
N GLY A 478 11.10 15.18 -25.00
CA GLY A 478 12.20 15.67 -25.84
C GLY A 478 11.93 17.00 -26.53
N GLY A 479 12.48 17.18 -27.74
CA GLY A 479 12.35 18.40 -28.53
C GLY A 479 11.19 18.30 -29.52
N VAL A 480 10.45 19.40 -29.73
CA VAL A 480 9.37 19.46 -30.75
C VAL A 480 9.69 20.47 -31.85
N GLU A 481 9.49 20.07 -33.09
CA GLU A 481 9.66 20.90 -34.27
C GLU A 481 8.49 20.80 -35.26
N ASN A 482 8.47 21.75 -36.19
CA ASN A 482 7.39 21.95 -37.14
C ASN A 482 7.52 21.02 -38.35
N ALA A 483 6.53 20.13 -38.55
CA ALA A 483 6.50 19.19 -39.69
C ALA A 483 5.75 19.72 -40.94
N GLY A 484 5.24 20.97 -40.92
CA GLY A 484 4.94 21.74 -42.13
C GLY A 484 3.46 22.00 -42.48
N THR A 485 2.50 21.80 -41.59
CA THR A 485 1.06 22.09 -41.85
C THR A 485 0.37 23.07 -40.89
N LEU A 486 1.13 23.77 -40.03
CA LEU A 486 0.61 24.60 -38.94
C LEU A 486 -0.27 25.78 -39.36
N GLU A 487 -1.25 26.12 -38.52
CA GLU A 487 -1.97 27.39 -38.58
C GLU A 487 -1.05 28.55 -38.08
N ASP A 488 -1.20 29.77 -38.63
CA ASP A 488 -0.35 30.94 -38.30
C ASP A 488 -0.39 31.35 -36.80
N SER A 489 -1.31 30.78 -36.02
CA SER A 489 -1.50 31.02 -34.59
C SER A 489 -0.65 30.15 -33.68
N ASP A 490 -0.07 29.08 -34.22
CA ASP A 490 0.56 28.05 -33.41
C ASP A 490 1.91 28.53 -32.90
N THR A 491 2.17 28.26 -31.63
CA THR A 491 3.42 28.60 -30.96
C THR A 491 4.10 27.32 -30.51
N VAL A 492 5.25 27.03 -31.13
CA VAL A 492 6.12 25.90 -30.80
C VAL A 492 7.23 26.39 -29.86
N TYR A 493 7.23 25.87 -28.64
CA TYR A 493 8.31 25.99 -27.66
C TYR A 493 9.23 24.77 -27.75
N ASP A 494 10.36 24.78 -27.05
CA ASP A 494 11.39 23.73 -27.17
C ASP A 494 10.84 22.30 -26.94
N SER A 495 9.89 22.12 -26.00
CA SER A 495 9.26 20.82 -25.68
C SER A 495 7.73 20.87 -25.53
N ARG A 496 7.09 21.96 -25.97
CA ARG A 496 5.65 22.21 -25.80
C ARG A 496 5.08 22.95 -27.00
N VAL A 497 3.82 22.69 -27.30
CA VAL A 497 3.09 23.37 -28.37
C VAL A 497 1.78 23.91 -27.83
N GLU A 498 1.49 25.16 -28.17
CA GLU A 498 0.16 25.76 -28.06
C GLU A 498 -0.36 26.01 -29.48
N GLY A 499 -1.44 25.35 -29.87
CA GLY A 499 -1.93 25.39 -31.24
C GLY A 499 -3.44 25.46 -31.37
N GLN A 500 -3.93 25.58 -32.59
CA GLN A 500 -5.35 25.47 -32.88
C GLN A 500 -5.59 24.72 -34.20
N VAL A 501 -6.58 23.83 -34.21
CA VAL A 501 -7.05 23.15 -35.41
C VAL A 501 -8.49 23.53 -35.72
N SER A 502 -8.86 23.47 -37.00
CA SER A 502 -10.23 23.71 -37.43
C SER A 502 -10.63 22.82 -38.61
N SER A 503 -10.21 23.17 -39.82
CA SER A 503 -10.41 22.38 -41.04
C SER A 503 -9.09 22.06 -41.74
N GLN A 504 -7.98 22.51 -41.15
CA GLN A 504 -6.62 22.16 -41.52
C GLN A 504 -6.03 21.37 -40.36
N ASP A 505 -5.23 20.39 -40.72
CA ASP A 505 -4.60 19.48 -39.77
C ASP A 505 -3.20 19.98 -39.46
N ASP A 506 -2.81 19.87 -38.19
CA ASP A 506 -1.47 20.20 -37.75
C ASP A 506 -0.63 18.94 -37.58
N ARG A 507 0.65 19.06 -37.89
CA ARG A 507 1.64 17.99 -37.74
C ARG A 507 2.89 18.54 -37.10
N TYR A 508 3.35 17.84 -36.07
CA TYR A 508 4.57 18.15 -35.35
C TYR A 508 5.45 16.91 -35.30
N ALA A 509 6.73 17.11 -35.57
CA ALA A 509 7.75 16.10 -35.38
C ALA A 509 8.38 16.34 -34.00
N PHE A 510 8.60 15.29 -33.23
CA PHE A 510 9.17 15.43 -31.90
C PHE A 510 10.00 14.22 -31.48
N THR A 511 10.79 14.39 -30.43
CA THR A 511 11.64 13.36 -29.84
C THR A 511 11.19 13.07 -28.42
N GLY A 512 11.45 11.85 -27.92
CA GLY A 512 10.93 11.41 -26.62
C GLY A 512 9.45 10.98 -26.68
N ASP A 513 8.75 11.08 -25.55
CA ASP A 513 7.37 10.64 -25.40
C ASP A 513 6.39 11.81 -25.31
N LEU A 514 5.15 11.58 -25.75
CA LEU A 514 4.04 12.52 -25.54
C LEU A 514 3.62 12.46 -24.07
N GLU A 515 3.89 13.52 -23.31
CA GLU A 515 3.59 13.58 -21.87
C GLU A 515 2.15 14.01 -21.59
N HIS A 516 1.65 14.97 -22.38
CA HIS A 516 0.33 15.56 -22.17
C HIS A 516 -0.26 16.06 -23.48
N PHE A 517 -1.58 15.91 -23.66
CA PHE A 517 -2.35 16.56 -24.71
C PHE A 517 -3.72 16.98 -24.16
N THR A 518 -4.06 18.26 -24.30
CA THR A 518 -5.30 18.80 -23.77
C THR A 518 -5.95 19.81 -24.71
N VAL A 519 -7.28 19.74 -24.79
CA VAL A 519 -8.10 20.78 -25.43
C VAL A 519 -8.29 21.93 -24.45
N THR A 520 -7.77 23.10 -24.80
CA THR A 520 -7.81 24.32 -23.98
C THR A 520 -9.02 25.22 -24.31
N GLU A 521 -9.58 25.13 -25.53
CA GLU A 521 -10.81 25.83 -25.92
C GLU A 521 -11.48 25.09 -27.10
N GLY A 522 -12.74 24.66 -26.96
CA GLY A 522 -13.45 23.90 -28.01
C GLY A 522 -14.10 22.64 -27.47
N ASP A 523 -14.76 21.87 -28.33
CA ASP A 523 -15.32 20.54 -27.98
C ASP A 523 -14.29 19.47 -28.40
N LYS A 524 -13.91 18.57 -27.49
CA LYS A 524 -12.96 17.50 -27.82
C LYS A 524 -13.46 16.56 -28.91
N GLU A 525 -14.77 16.46 -29.11
CA GLU A 525 -15.36 15.62 -30.17
C GLU A 525 -15.10 16.22 -31.57
N ASP A 526 -14.67 17.48 -31.64
CA ASP A 526 -14.30 18.18 -32.87
C ASP A 526 -12.78 18.09 -33.21
N VAL A 527 -12.00 17.29 -32.46
CA VAL A 527 -10.57 17.03 -32.73
C VAL A 527 -10.20 15.55 -32.62
N ASN A 528 -9.46 15.03 -33.60
CA ASN A 528 -8.81 13.71 -33.51
C ASN A 528 -7.31 13.89 -33.39
N VAL A 529 -6.67 13.12 -32.51
CA VAL A 529 -5.22 13.15 -32.34
C VAL A 529 -4.65 11.78 -32.67
N TYR A 530 -3.61 11.78 -33.49
CA TYR A 530 -2.90 10.60 -33.92
C TYR A 530 -1.44 10.71 -33.49
N LEU A 531 -0.93 9.68 -32.82
CA LEU A 531 0.48 9.53 -32.47
C LEU A 531 1.06 8.40 -33.32
N ASP A 532 2.06 8.71 -34.14
CA ASP A 532 2.69 7.77 -35.09
C ASP A 532 1.68 7.05 -36.01
N GLY A 533 0.56 7.72 -36.30
CA GLY A 533 -0.52 7.21 -37.13
C GLY A 533 -1.61 6.42 -36.38
N GLU A 534 -1.48 6.20 -35.07
CA GLU A 534 -2.50 5.59 -34.21
C GLU A 534 -3.32 6.64 -33.45
N GLN A 535 -4.64 6.50 -33.43
CA GLN A 535 -5.52 7.48 -32.78
C GLN A 535 -5.49 7.33 -31.25
N ILE A 536 -5.29 8.44 -30.53
CA ILE A 536 -5.28 8.50 -29.07
C ILE A 536 -6.48 9.29 -28.51
N SER A 537 -6.85 9.03 -27.25
CA SER A 537 -7.94 9.73 -26.57
C SER A 537 -7.47 11.02 -25.90
N VAL A 538 -8.25 12.10 -26.01
CA VAL A 538 -7.90 13.45 -25.51
C VAL A 538 -8.78 13.88 -24.33
N ARG A 539 -8.19 14.61 -23.37
CA ARG A 539 -8.85 15.22 -22.20
C ARG A 539 -9.19 16.71 -22.47
N GLU A 540 -10.21 17.24 -21.78
CA GLU A 540 -10.55 18.69 -21.75
C GLU A 540 -10.08 19.31 -20.43
N GLU A 541 -9.61 20.56 -20.44
CA GLU A 541 -9.48 21.33 -19.19
C GLU A 541 -10.86 21.68 -18.64
N THR A 542 -11.05 21.54 -17.32
CA THR A 542 -12.24 22.08 -16.66
C THR A 542 -12.06 23.59 -16.43
N PRO A 543 -13.01 24.45 -16.84
CA PRO A 543 -12.84 25.90 -16.74
C PRO A 543 -12.80 26.37 -15.28
N GLU A 544 -11.90 27.33 -15.00
CA GLU A 544 -11.79 27.97 -13.68
C GLU A 544 -13.10 28.68 -13.27
N LYS A 545 -13.59 28.38 -12.07
CA LYS A 545 -14.70 29.03 -11.37
C LYS A 545 -14.16 30.02 -10.33
N ILE A 546 -14.87 31.12 -10.08
CA ILE A 546 -14.49 32.12 -9.06
C ILE A 546 -15.35 31.96 -7.81
N LEU A 547 -14.72 31.57 -6.69
CA LEU A 547 -15.32 31.55 -5.36
C LEU A 547 -15.04 32.88 -4.65
N HIS A 548 -16.09 33.58 -4.24
CA HIS A 548 -16.00 34.78 -3.41
C HIS A 548 -16.67 34.56 -2.06
N ILE A 549 -15.97 34.91 -0.99
CA ILE A 549 -16.37 34.73 0.40
C ILE A 549 -16.36 36.10 1.07
N GLY A 550 -17.53 36.61 1.44
CA GLY A 550 -17.68 37.93 2.03
C GLY A 550 -18.06 37.92 3.50
N GLY A 551 -17.44 38.78 4.29
CA GLY A 551 -17.71 38.96 5.72
C GLY A 551 -18.63 40.15 5.99
N THR A 552 -19.74 39.94 6.71
CA THR A 552 -20.72 41.01 7.04
C THR A 552 -20.81 41.33 8.54
N GLY A 553 -20.00 40.67 9.37
CA GLY A 553 -20.07 40.71 10.83
C GLY A 553 -18.72 40.56 11.54
N PRO A 554 -18.69 40.07 12.79
CA PRO A 554 -17.47 39.71 13.51
C PRO A 554 -16.63 38.69 12.74
N VAL A 555 -15.36 38.53 13.12
CA VAL A 555 -14.44 37.54 12.52
C VAL A 555 -15.10 36.17 12.48
N THR A 556 -15.21 35.63 11.27
CA THR A 556 -15.79 34.32 10.99
C THR A 556 -14.79 33.51 10.19
N ARG A 557 -14.38 32.35 10.71
CA ARG A 557 -13.45 31.42 10.05
C ARG A 557 -14.22 30.41 9.23
N PHE A 558 -13.65 30.03 8.11
CA PHE A 558 -14.22 29.07 7.20
C PHE A 558 -13.15 28.10 6.70
N GLU A 559 -13.64 27.02 6.14
CA GLU A 559 -12.87 26.05 5.41
C GLU A 559 -13.63 25.62 4.17
N PHE A 560 -12.93 25.40 3.05
CA PHE A 560 -13.53 24.78 1.89
C PHE A 560 -12.53 23.93 1.12
N SER A 561 -13.04 22.96 0.35
CA SER A 561 -12.24 22.15 -0.58
C SER A 561 -12.85 22.10 -1.97
N VAL A 562 -12.01 21.88 -2.96
CA VAL A 562 -12.37 21.76 -4.37
C VAL A 562 -11.79 20.47 -4.95
N SER A 563 -12.41 19.94 -6.00
CA SER A 563 -11.97 18.70 -6.64
C SER A 563 -10.83 18.90 -7.65
N GLY A 564 -10.34 20.12 -7.82
CA GLY A 564 -9.34 20.51 -8.81
C GLY A 564 -8.35 21.54 -8.27
N ASP A 565 -7.61 22.18 -9.18
CA ASP A 565 -6.57 23.16 -8.83
C ASP A 565 -7.17 24.40 -8.19
N LEU A 566 -6.52 24.93 -7.17
CA LEU A 566 -6.97 26.09 -6.43
C LEU A 566 -5.89 27.16 -6.37
N ARG A 567 -6.26 28.40 -6.68
CA ARG A 567 -5.36 29.55 -6.51
C ARG A 567 -6.10 30.78 -6.00
N ASN A 568 -5.46 31.51 -5.10
CA ASN A 568 -5.97 32.78 -4.63
C ASN A 568 -5.90 33.87 -5.73
N THR A 569 -6.99 34.61 -5.93
CA THR A 569 -7.05 35.76 -6.87
C THR A 569 -7.21 37.11 -6.18
N GLY A 570 -7.43 37.12 -4.87
CA GLY A 570 -7.72 38.31 -4.06
C GLY A 570 -6.70 38.62 -2.95
N THR A 571 -7.07 39.54 -2.05
CA THR A 571 -6.29 39.90 -0.86
C THR A 571 -6.70 39.02 0.31
N LEU A 572 -5.84 38.10 0.71
CA LEU A 572 -6.03 37.27 1.91
C LEU A 572 -5.82 38.09 3.18
N GLU A 573 -6.54 37.75 4.25
CA GLU A 573 -6.15 38.14 5.60
C GLU A 573 -4.87 37.35 6.02
N ASP A 574 -3.98 37.94 6.84
CA ASP A 574 -2.67 37.35 7.22
C ASP A 574 -2.77 35.96 7.92
N SER A 575 -3.97 35.50 8.24
CA SER A 575 -4.29 34.23 8.90
C SER A 575 -4.73 33.12 7.95
N ASP A 576 -4.99 33.43 6.68
CA ASP A 576 -5.53 32.46 5.74
C ASP A 576 -4.42 31.56 5.22
N THR A 577 -4.70 30.27 5.17
CA THR A 577 -3.78 29.24 4.66
C THR A 577 -4.44 28.57 3.47
N VAL A 578 -3.79 28.68 2.31
CA VAL A 578 -4.22 28.06 1.06
C VAL A 578 -3.35 26.83 0.81
N TYR A 579 -4.01 25.68 0.70
CA TYR A 579 -3.45 24.39 0.28
C TYR A 579 -3.82 24.15 -1.20
N ASP A 580 -3.27 23.10 -1.81
CA ASP A 580 -3.39 22.86 -3.26
C ASP A 580 -4.84 22.72 -3.76
N SER A 581 -5.76 22.22 -2.92
CA SER A 581 -7.20 22.09 -3.22
C SER A 581 -8.12 22.44 -2.04
N ARG A 582 -7.58 23.02 -0.96
CA ARG A 582 -8.31 23.38 0.27
C ARG A 582 -7.88 24.74 0.79
N VAL A 583 -8.79 25.47 1.43
CA VAL A 583 -8.48 26.71 2.15
C VAL A 583 -8.98 26.63 3.57
N GLU A 584 -8.15 27.05 4.51
CA GLU A 584 -8.54 27.46 5.85
C GLU A 584 -8.40 28.98 5.94
N GLY A 585 -9.50 29.70 6.09
CA GLY A 585 -9.50 31.16 6.02
C GLY A 585 -10.39 31.83 7.06
N GLN A 586 -10.38 33.17 7.07
CA GLN A 586 -11.30 33.96 7.86
C GLN A 586 -11.74 35.22 7.13
N VAL A 587 -13.02 35.55 7.25
CA VAL A 587 -13.59 36.82 6.79
C VAL A 587 -14.11 37.64 7.95
N SER A 588 -13.94 38.95 7.86
CA SER A 588 -14.46 39.89 8.86
C SER A 588 -14.98 41.17 8.21
N SER A 589 -14.06 42.02 7.75
CA SER A 589 -14.33 43.27 7.03
C SER A 589 -13.66 43.33 5.67
N GLN A 590 -12.86 42.31 5.35
CA GLN A 590 -12.27 42.04 4.04
C GLN A 590 -12.89 40.75 3.50
N ASP A 591 -13.09 40.73 2.19
CA ASP A 591 -13.66 39.60 1.46
C ASP A 591 -12.51 38.84 0.77
N ASP A 592 -12.63 37.53 0.68
CA ASP A 592 -11.64 36.65 0.05
C ASP A 592 -12.16 36.15 -1.31
N GLU A 593 -11.25 35.96 -2.25
CA GLU A 593 -11.58 35.49 -3.60
C GLU A 593 -10.56 34.45 -4.08
N PHE A 594 -11.08 33.32 -4.59
CA PHE A 594 -10.30 32.19 -5.08
C PHE A 594 -10.78 31.81 -6.48
N ALA A 595 -9.83 31.44 -7.35
CA ALA A 595 -10.11 30.74 -8.60
C ALA A 595 -9.82 29.25 -8.43
N TYR A 596 -10.69 28.38 -8.93
CA TYR A 596 -10.49 26.94 -8.83
C TYR A 596 -11.05 26.17 -10.03
N THR A 597 -10.47 25.01 -10.36
CA THR A 597 -11.02 24.06 -11.34
C THR A 597 -11.79 22.94 -10.63
N GLY A 598 -12.61 22.17 -11.35
CA GLY A 598 -13.45 21.13 -10.74
C GLY A 598 -14.70 21.66 -10.00
N GLU A 599 -15.14 20.97 -8.94
CA GLU A 599 -16.33 21.31 -8.14
C GLU A 599 -15.96 21.77 -6.73
N LEU A 600 -16.79 22.65 -6.12
CA LEU A 600 -16.69 22.97 -4.70
C LEU A 600 -17.29 21.81 -3.91
N GLU A 601 -16.43 21.01 -3.27
CA GLU A 601 -16.83 19.78 -2.61
C GLU A 601 -17.37 20.02 -1.19
N HIS A 602 -16.73 20.92 -0.46
CA HIS A 602 -17.06 21.22 0.93
C HIS A 602 -16.90 22.71 1.22
N PHE A 603 -17.78 23.28 2.04
CA PHE A 603 -17.64 24.63 2.59
C PHE A 603 -18.27 24.70 3.98
N THR A 604 -17.47 24.98 5.00
CA THR A 604 -17.87 24.98 6.42
C THR A 604 -17.39 26.23 7.13
N VAL A 605 -18.23 26.76 8.02
CA VAL A 605 -17.84 27.86 8.92
C VAL A 605 -17.33 27.25 10.22
N THR A 606 -16.01 27.29 10.42
CA THR A 606 -15.33 26.64 11.55
C THR A 606 -15.37 27.48 12.84
N TYR A 607 -15.64 28.80 12.75
CA TYR A 607 -15.79 29.67 13.91
C TYR A 607 -16.57 30.93 13.56
N GLY A 608 -17.59 31.32 14.33
CA GLY A 608 -18.39 32.54 14.10
C GLY A 608 -19.83 32.23 13.68
N ASN A 609 -20.56 33.23 13.17
CA ASN A 609 -21.95 33.03 12.76
C ASN A 609 -22.03 32.91 11.23
N LYS A 610 -22.59 31.81 10.73
CA LYS A 610 -22.79 31.59 9.28
C LYS A 610 -23.64 32.66 8.59
N GLU A 611 -24.54 33.32 9.34
CA GLU A 611 -25.31 34.44 8.81
C GLU A 611 -24.44 35.66 8.48
N ASP A 612 -23.24 35.73 9.07
CA ASP A 612 -22.27 36.79 8.84
C ASP A 612 -21.37 36.50 7.62
N VAL A 613 -21.52 35.35 6.93
CA VAL A 613 -20.74 34.96 5.74
C VAL A 613 -21.61 34.89 4.47
N VAL A 614 -21.09 35.40 3.37
CA VAL A 614 -21.73 35.38 2.05
C VAL A 614 -20.82 34.66 1.06
N VAL A 615 -21.24 33.48 0.60
CA VAL A 615 -20.49 32.70 -0.39
C VAL A 615 -21.17 32.76 -1.75
N THR A 616 -20.40 33.09 -2.79
CA THR A 616 -20.86 33.07 -4.18
C THR A 616 -19.86 32.36 -5.07
N VAL A 617 -20.34 31.57 -6.03
CA VAL A 617 -19.54 30.98 -7.12
C VAL A 617 -19.97 31.66 -8.42
N ASP A 618 -19.04 32.26 -9.15
CA ASP A 618 -19.28 33.04 -10.37
C ASP A 618 -20.36 34.12 -10.22
N GLY A 619 -20.50 34.65 -9.00
CA GLY A 619 -21.50 35.66 -8.63
C GLY A 619 -22.87 35.11 -8.22
N ASP A 620 -23.10 33.80 -8.33
CA ASP A 620 -24.31 33.14 -7.85
C ASP A 620 -24.15 32.70 -6.38
N ARG A 621 -25.09 33.10 -5.53
CA ARG A 621 -25.05 32.79 -4.09
C ARG A 621 -25.35 31.32 -3.84
N ILE A 622 -24.44 30.63 -3.15
CA ILE A 622 -24.63 29.24 -2.75
C ILE A 622 -25.06 29.13 -1.28
N SER A 623 -25.79 28.07 -0.93
CA SER A 623 -26.13 27.76 0.46
C SER A 623 -24.96 27.05 1.11
N VAL A 624 -24.39 27.64 2.16
CA VAL A 624 -23.46 26.95 3.07
C VAL A 624 -24.20 25.78 3.70
N GLN A 625 -23.70 24.55 3.52
CA GLN A 625 -24.37 23.33 4.00
C GLN A 625 -24.55 23.38 5.52
N GLU A 626 -25.69 22.88 6.01
CA GLU A 626 -25.93 22.72 7.43
C GLU A 626 -25.20 21.46 7.90
N GLU A 627 -24.34 21.57 8.91
CA GLU A 627 -23.98 20.39 9.67
C GLU A 627 -25.23 19.77 10.28
N THR A 628 -25.25 18.44 10.36
CA THR A 628 -26.14 17.74 11.28
C THR A 628 -25.98 18.37 12.66
N PRO A 629 -27.08 18.85 13.29
CA PRO A 629 -26.97 19.50 14.59
C PRO A 629 -26.30 18.57 15.61
N GLU A 630 -25.38 19.12 16.41
CA GLU A 630 -24.75 18.39 17.52
C GLU A 630 -25.85 17.78 18.42
N LYS A 631 -25.77 16.47 18.64
CA LYS A 631 -26.58 15.72 19.61
C LYS A 631 -25.81 15.63 20.93
N ILE A 632 -26.54 15.65 22.04
CA ILE A 632 -25.97 15.49 23.38
C ILE A 632 -26.24 14.06 23.88
N LEU A 633 -25.18 13.27 24.02
CA LEU A 633 -25.22 11.98 24.71
C LEU A 633 -24.95 12.20 26.21
N HIS A 634 -25.89 11.81 27.06
CA HIS A 634 -25.75 11.81 28.51
C HIS A 634 -25.78 10.37 29.00
N ILE A 635 -24.81 10.01 29.85
CA ILE A 635 -24.63 8.68 30.41
C ILE A 635 -24.61 8.84 31.92
N GLY A 636 -25.68 8.39 32.59
CA GLY A 636 -25.84 8.52 34.03
C GLY A 636 -25.57 7.21 34.76
N GLY A 637 -24.76 7.26 35.83
CA GLY A 637 -24.56 6.09 36.71
C GLY A 637 -25.60 6.04 37.83
N THR A 638 -26.37 4.96 37.93
CA THR A 638 -27.39 4.78 38.98
C THR A 638 -27.02 3.77 40.06
N GLY A 639 -25.86 3.11 39.94
CA GLY A 639 -25.47 1.97 40.78
C GLY A 639 -23.95 1.85 41.03
N PRO A 640 -23.42 0.62 41.18
CA PRO A 640 -21.99 0.33 41.18
C PRO A 640 -21.28 0.84 39.91
N VAL A 641 -19.95 0.82 39.92
CA VAL A 641 -19.14 1.21 38.75
C VAL A 641 -19.57 0.37 37.54
N THR A 642 -19.97 1.04 36.47
CA THR A 642 -20.34 0.43 35.21
C THR A 642 -19.47 1.03 34.11
N ARG A 643 -18.78 0.20 33.34
CA ARG A 643 -17.97 0.64 32.19
C ARG A 643 -18.75 0.46 30.91
N PHE A 644 -18.50 1.36 29.97
CA PHE A 644 -19.20 1.39 28.69
C PHE A 644 -18.23 1.73 27.57
N GLU A 645 -18.67 1.43 26.37
CA GLU A 645 -18.05 1.86 25.13
C GLU A 645 -19.13 2.34 24.17
N PHE A 646 -18.83 3.41 23.42
CA PHE A 646 -19.69 3.85 22.33
C PHE A 646 -18.91 4.44 21.15
N SER A 647 -19.51 4.44 19.96
CA SER A 647 -18.97 5.11 18.77
C SER A 647 -20.04 5.95 18.06
N VAL A 648 -19.58 6.97 17.33
CA VAL A 648 -20.42 7.88 16.55
C VAL A 648 -19.91 7.97 15.11
N SER A 649 -20.80 8.27 14.16
CA SER A 649 -20.45 8.37 12.75
C SER A 649 -19.83 9.73 12.36
N GLY A 650 -19.71 10.66 13.30
CA GLY A 650 -19.25 12.03 13.08
C GLY A 650 -18.29 12.51 14.17
N ASP A 651 -18.11 13.82 14.28
CA ASP A 651 -17.17 14.42 15.23
C ASP A 651 -17.66 14.25 16.67
N LEU A 652 -16.77 13.84 17.56
CA LEU A 652 -17.05 13.62 18.97
C LEU A 652 -16.25 14.58 19.85
N ARG A 653 -16.93 15.24 20.80
CA ARG A 653 -16.27 16.04 21.81
C ARG A 653 -16.91 15.90 23.18
N ASN A 654 -16.07 15.78 24.20
CA ASN A 654 -16.46 15.81 25.59
C ASN A 654 -17.02 17.20 26.00
N THR A 655 -18.11 17.25 26.77
CA THR A 655 -18.70 18.51 27.27
C THR A 655 -18.36 18.82 28.74
N GLY A 656 -17.70 17.93 29.46
CA GLY A 656 -16.88 18.27 30.63
C GLY A 656 -17.22 17.60 31.97
N THR A 657 -17.61 16.32 32.00
CA THR A 657 -17.89 15.60 33.27
C THR A 657 -17.22 14.23 33.45
N LEU A 658 -16.17 13.92 32.67
CA LEU A 658 -15.51 12.61 32.69
C LEU A 658 -14.87 12.22 34.03
N GLU A 659 -14.92 10.92 34.33
CA GLU A 659 -14.08 10.28 35.32
C GLU A 659 -12.62 10.15 34.80
N ASP A 660 -11.61 10.15 35.68
CA ASP A 660 -10.16 10.17 35.31
C ASP A 660 -9.72 8.94 34.47
N SER A 661 -10.56 7.92 34.36
CA SER A 661 -10.34 6.66 33.64
C SER A 661 -10.88 6.66 32.21
N ASP A 662 -11.66 7.67 31.82
CA ASP A 662 -12.32 7.68 30.52
C ASP A 662 -11.34 8.08 29.43
N THR A 663 -11.37 7.35 28.32
CA THR A 663 -10.53 7.58 27.15
C THR A 663 -11.42 7.94 25.97
N VAL A 664 -11.20 9.13 25.41
CA VAL A 664 -11.93 9.65 24.25
C VAL A 664 -11.02 9.58 23.02
N TYR A 665 -11.45 8.82 22.02
CA TYR A 665 -10.86 8.74 20.68
C TYR A 665 -11.64 9.67 19.73
N ASP A 666 -11.19 9.81 18.48
CA ASP A 666 -11.78 10.76 17.51
C ASP A 666 -13.30 10.59 17.32
N SER A 667 -13.79 9.35 17.26
CA SER A 667 -15.23 9.04 17.12
C SER A 667 -15.73 7.93 18.07
N ARG A 668 -14.93 7.54 19.07
CA ARG A 668 -15.22 6.46 20.02
C ARG A 668 -14.85 6.86 21.45
N VAL A 669 -15.54 6.33 22.43
CA VAL A 669 -15.23 6.49 23.85
C VAL A 669 -15.25 5.15 24.56
N GLU A 670 -14.25 4.94 25.39
CA GLU A 670 -14.24 3.92 26.44
C GLU A 670 -14.29 4.64 27.79
N GLY A 671 -15.35 4.43 28.57
CA GLY A 671 -15.61 5.20 29.78
C GLY A 671 -16.21 4.39 30.91
N GLN A 672 -16.41 5.04 32.05
CA GLN A 672 -17.11 4.46 33.19
C GLN A 672 -17.97 5.49 33.92
N VAL A 673 -19.13 5.04 34.39
CA VAL A 673 -20.01 5.82 35.26
C VAL A 673 -20.25 5.08 36.57
N SER A 674 -20.42 5.84 37.64
CA SER A 674 -20.74 5.29 38.96
C SER A 674 -21.64 6.24 39.75
N SER A 675 -21.08 7.36 40.20
CA SER A 675 -21.78 8.43 40.90
C SER A 675 -21.65 9.79 40.22
N GLN A 676 -20.85 9.85 39.16
CA GLN A 676 -20.71 10.98 38.25
C GLN A 676 -21.26 10.54 36.89
N ASP A 677 -21.92 11.47 36.22
CA ASP A 677 -22.54 11.27 34.92
C ASP A 677 -21.60 11.85 33.85
N ASP A 678 -21.51 11.20 32.71
CA ASP A 678 -20.72 11.66 31.56
C ASP A 678 -21.62 12.32 30.51
N GLU A 679 -21.09 13.34 29.85
CA GLU A 679 -21.80 14.03 28.78
C GLU A 679 -20.85 14.29 27.59
N PHE A 680 -21.35 13.97 26.40
CA PHE A 680 -20.65 14.09 25.13
C PHE A 680 -21.54 14.83 24.12
N ALA A 681 -20.92 15.67 23.30
CA ALA A 681 -21.55 16.28 22.14
C ALA A 681 -20.97 15.63 20.89
N TYR A 682 -21.83 15.26 19.94
CA TYR A 682 -21.38 14.62 18.70
C TYR A 682 -22.23 14.98 17.48
N THR A 683 -21.64 14.88 16.29
CA THR A 683 -22.36 14.98 15.01
C THR A 683 -22.58 13.59 14.40
N GLY A 684 -23.49 13.46 13.42
CA GLY A 684 -23.84 12.15 12.86
C GLY A 684 -24.79 11.33 13.74
N GLU A 685 -24.64 10.00 13.73
CA GLU A 685 -25.46 9.05 14.50
C GLU A 685 -24.63 8.33 15.57
N LEU A 686 -25.27 7.95 16.68
CA LEU A 686 -24.67 7.02 17.65
C LEU A 686 -24.76 5.61 17.05
N GLU A 687 -23.62 5.04 16.70
CA GLU A 687 -23.55 3.78 15.97
C GLU A 687 -23.68 2.57 16.91
N HIS A 688 -23.07 2.66 18.09
CA HIS A 688 -23.05 1.57 19.06
C HIS A 688 -22.92 2.14 20.49
N PHE A 689 -23.57 1.50 21.47
CA PHE A 689 -23.37 1.74 22.90
C PHE A 689 -23.51 0.42 23.66
N THR A 690 -22.43 -0.01 24.31
CA THR A 690 -22.38 -1.28 25.04
C THR A 690 -21.79 -1.12 26.42
N VAL A 691 -22.41 -1.78 27.39
CA VAL A 691 -21.88 -1.94 28.74
C VAL A 691 -20.89 -3.10 28.74
N THR A 692 -19.63 -2.80 29.03
CA THR A 692 -18.50 -3.74 29.01
C THR A 692 -18.14 -4.24 30.41
N TYR A 693 -18.65 -3.59 31.47
CA TYR A 693 -18.51 -4.05 32.86
C TYR A 693 -19.64 -3.51 33.72
N GLY A 694 -20.23 -4.33 34.60
CA GLY A 694 -21.36 -3.93 35.46
C GLY A 694 -22.70 -4.39 34.89
N ASN A 695 -23.79 -3.74 35.30
CA ASN A 695 -25.15 -4.06 34.87
C ASN A 695 -25.74 -2.88 34.10
N LYS A 696 -26.34 -3.11 32.92
CA LYS A 696 -27.00 -2.06 32.12
C LYS A 696 -28.16 -1.40 32.85
N GLU A 697 -28.77 -2.07 33.82
CA GLU A 697 -29.80 -1.47 34.68
C GLU A 697 -29.23 -0.39 35.60
N ASP A 698 -27.91 -0.35 35.80
CA ASP A 698 -27.19 0.65 36.58
C ASP A 698 -26.70 1.84 35.73
N VAL A 699 -27.04 1.91 34.43
CA VAL A 699 -26.69 3.02 33.53
C VAL A 699 -27.92 3.57 32.81
N ASP A 700 -28.09 4.89 32.83
CA ASP A 700 -29.15 5.60 32.10
C ASP A 700 -28.55 6.41 30.95
N VAL A 701 -28.80 5.97 29.71
CA VAL A 701 -28.24 6.61 28.51
C VAL A 701 -29.34 7.35 27.75
N THR A 702 -29.10 8.62 27.49
CA THR A 702 -30.03 9.45 26.71
C THR A 702 -29.31 10.23 25.62
N VAL A 703 -29.96 10.38 24.46
CA VAL A 703 -29.53 11.27 23.38
C VAL A 703 -30.54 12.41 23.29
N ASP A 704 -30.10 13.66 23.46
CA ASP A 704 -30.94 14.85 23.55
C ASP A 704 -32.10 14.73 24.58
N GLY A 705 -31.87 13.93 25.63
CA GLY A 705 -32.85 13.64 26.68
C GLY A 705 -33.87 12.55 26.34
N GLU A 706 -33.74 11.85 25.20
CA GLU A 706 -34.51 10.65 24.88
C GLU A 706 -33.71 9.38 25.22
N GLN A 707 -34.33 8.46 25.96
CA GLN A 707 -33.69 7.23 26.42
C GLN A 707 -33.45 6.26 25.27
N ILE A 708 -32.25 5.71 25.18
CA ILE A 708 -31.86 4.74 24.15
C ILE A 708 -31.70 3.33 24.74
N SER A 709 -31.77 2.31 23.88
CA SER A 709 -31.45 0.95 24.27
C SER A 709 -29.95 0.77 24.41
N VAL A 710 -29.53 0.11 25.48
CA VAL A 710 -28.14 -0.23 25.77
C VAL A 710 -27.96 -1.73 25.64
N GLU A 711 -26.90 -2.14 24.97
CA GLU A 711 -26.51 -3.54 24.85
C GLU A 711 -25.54 -3.93 25.98
N GLU A 712 -25.49 -5.21 26.32
CA GLU A 712 -24.52 -5.77 27.27
C GLU A 712 -23.72 -6.86 26.58
N GLU A 713 -22.42 -6.89 26.86
CA GLU A 713 -21.61 -8.04 26.48
C GLU A 713 -22.12 -9.31 27.18
N THR A 714 -22.20 -10.39 26.40
CA THR A 714 -22.64 -11.71 26.87
C THR A 714 -21.47 -12.67 26.81
N HIS A 715 -21.20 -13.31 27.93
CA HIS A 715 -20.15 -14.30 28.12
C HIS A 715 -20.74 -15.71 28.22
N LEU A 716 -19.99 -16.73 27.80
CA LEU A 716 -20.32 -18.14 27.93
C LEU A 716 -19.35 -18.81 28.90
N ILE A 717 -19.87 -19.40 29.98
CA ILE A 717 -19.12 -20.27 30.88
C ILE A 717 -19.54 -21.73 30.67
N GLU A 718 -18.60 -22.56 30.25
CA GLU A 718 -18.74 -24.01 30.13
C GLU A 718 -17.99 -24.71 31.27
N ILE A 719 -18.64 -25.66 31.93
CA ILE A 719 -18.10 -26.38 33.08
C ILE A 719 -18.11 -27.85 32.74
N ARG A 720 -16.92 -28.44 32.61
CA ARG A 720 -16.73 -29.80 32.10
C ARG A 720 -16.22 -30.74 33.18
N GLY A 721 -16.88 -31.87 33.33
CA GLY A 721 -16.46 -32.92 34.27
C GLY A 721 -15.45 -33.87 33.61
N THR A 722 -14.26 -34.01 34.19
CA THR A 722 -13.20 -34.87 33.64
C THR A 722 -12.97 -36.16 34.45
N GLY A 723 -13.71 -36.35 35.54
CA GLY A 723 -13.50 -37.43 36.50
C GLY A 723 -14.71 -37.81 37.35
N PRO A 724 -14.52 -38.23 38.62
CA PRO A 724 -15.61 -38.41 39.58
C PRO A 724 -16.42 -37.13 39.77
N VAL A 725 -17.63 -37.27 40.32
CA VAL A 725 -18.55 -36.16 40.58
C VAL A 725 -17.87 -34.99 41.32
N VAL A 726 -17.93 -33.80 40.74
CA VAL A 726 -17.50 -32.52 41.32
C VAL A 726 -18.70 -31.60 41.48
N ARG A 727 -18.81 -30.90 42.61
CA ARG A 727 -19.80 -29.83 42.84
C ARG A 727 -19.10 -28.49 42.88
N PHE A 728 -19.76 -27.50 42.32
CA PHE A 728 -19.24 -26.14 42.21
C PHE A 728 -20.32 -25.11 42.56
N GLU A 729 -19.87 -23.92 42.93
CA GLU A 729 -20.71 -22.73 43.07
C GLU A 729 -20.01 -21.57 42.34
N PHE A 730 -20.76 -20.77 41.59
CA PHE A 730 -20.23 -19.54 41.02
C PHE A 730 -21.28 -18.44 41.00
N ALA A 731 -20.84 -17.19 41.01
CA ALA A 731 -21.71 -16.02 40.84
C ALA A 731 -21.15 -15.06 39.79
N VAL A 732 -22.04 -14.29 39.19
CA VAL A 732 -21.75 -13.29 38.18
C VAL A 732 -22.35 -11.95 38.58
N SER A 733 -21.79 -10.85 38.06
CA SER A 733 -22.28 -9.50 38.38
C SER A 733 -23.53 -9.10 37.59
N GLY A 734 -23.80 -9.74 36.45
CA GLY A 734 -24.95 -9.46 35.57
C GLY A 734 -25.96 -10.60 35.50
N ASP A 735 -26.77 -10.62 34.44
CA ASP A 735 -27.82 -11.63 34.25
C ASP A 735 -27.21 -13.00 33.97
N LEU A 736 -27.83 -14.07 34.48
CA LEU A 736 -27.37 -15.44 34.27
C LEU A 736 -28.49 -16.33 33.73
N ARG A 737 -28.19 -17.07 32.65
CA ARG A 737 -29.14 -18.02 32.06
C ARG A 737 -28.49 -19.33 31.65
N ASN A 738 -29.27 -20.41 31.71
CA ASN A 738 -28.82 -21.71 31.24
C ASN A 738 -28.70 -21.72 29.70
N ALA A 739 -27.54 -22.15 29.20
CA ALA A 739 -27.23 -22.29 27.78
C ALA A 739 -27.06 -23.77 27.35
N GLY A 740 -27.12 -24.72 28.29
CA GLY A 740 -26.86 -26.14 28.05
C GLY A 740 -27.83 -27.10 28.73
N THR A 741 -27.43 -28.37 28.81
CA THR A 741 -28.16 -29.42 29.53
C THR A 741 -27.65 -29.55 30.96
N LEU A 742 -28.45 -29.14 31.93
CA LEU A 742 -28.13 -29.24 33.36
C LEU A 742 -28.34 -30.67 33.88
N GLU A 743 -27.53 -31.09 34.86
CA GLU A 743 -27.82 -32.25 35.71
C GLU A 743 -29.06 -31.96 36.59
N ASP A 744 -29.86 -32.99 36.92
CA ASP A 744 -31.06 -32.83 37.77
C ASP A 744 -30.79 -32.23 39.17
N SER A 745 -29.51 -32.17 39.57
CA SER A 745 -29.04 -31.61 40.85
C SER A 745 -28.72 -30.11 40.80
N ASP A 746 -28.66 -29.50 39.62
CA ASP A 746 -28.21 -28.11 39.49
C ASP A 746 -29.33 -27.14 39.83
N THR A 747 -28.97 -26.07 40.54
CA THR A 747 -29.88 -24.99 40.88
C THR A 747 -29.32 -23.67 40.35
N LEU A 748 -30.01 -23.14 39.34
CA LEU A 748 -29.75 -21.81 38.78
C LEU A 748 -30.55 -20.76 39.56
N TYR A 749 -29.87 -19.75 40.06
CA TYR A 749 -30.42 -18.51 40.63
C TYR A 749 -30.20 -17.35 39.65
N ASP A 750 -30.78 -16.19 39.95
CA ASP A 750 -30.75 -15.01 39.06
C ASP A 750 -29.31 -14.57 38.70
N HIS A 751 -28.35 -14.74 39.61
CA HIS A 751 -26.94 -14.32 39.43
C HIS A 751 -25.92 -15.38 39.92
N SER A 752 -26.35 -16.61 40.19
CA SER A 752 -25.44 -17.66 40.67
C SER A 752 -25.92 -19.07 40.34
N VAL A 753 -24.99 -20.02 40.37
CA VAL A 753 -25.25 -21.46 40.19
C VAL A 753 -24.71 -22.23 41.39
N ASP A 754 -25.50 -23.17 41.90
CA ASP A 754 -25.02 -24.31 42.70
C ASP A 754 -25.21 -25.57 41.86
N GLY A 755 -24.10 -26.12 41.36
CA GLY A 755 -24.11 -27.12 40.28
C GLY A 755 -23.19 -28.31 40.54
N GLN A 756 -23.31 -29.31 39.67
CA GLN A 756 -22.53 -30.54 39.72
C GLN A 756 -22.22 -31.04 38.32
N VAL A 757 -20.96 -31.37 38.08
CA VAL A 757 -20.51 -32.03 36.84
C VAL A 757 -19.88 -33.38 37.12
N SER A 758 -20.05 -34.29 36.17
CA SER A 758 -19.46 -35.63 36.22
C SER A 758 -19.07 -36.13 34.83
N SER A 759 -20.02 -36.72 34.10
CA SER A 759 -19.84 -37.13 32.69
C SER A 759 -20.63 -36.25 31.71
N GLN A 760 -21.36 -35.26 32.23
CA GLN A 760 -22.15 -34.30 31.49
C GLN A 760 -21.61 -32.91 31.83
N ASP A 761 -21.48 -32.08 30.79
CA ASP A 761 -20.98 -30.72 30.89
C ASP A 761 -22.14 -29.75 31.03
N ASP A 762 -21.94 -28.70 31.81
CA ASP A 762 -22.89 -27.60 31.99
C ASP A 762 -22.44 -26.38 31.19
N ALA A 763 -23.37 -25.55 30.74
CA ALA A 763 -23.07 -24.30 30.06
C ALA A 763 -24.06 -23.21 30.47
N PHE A 764 -23.55 -22.02 30.79
CA PHE A 764 -24.33 -20.86 31.17
C PHE A 764 -23.88 -19.65 30.37
N GLU A 765 -24.83 -18.85 29.93
CA GLU A 765 -24.56 -17.51 29.39
C GLU A 765 -24.79 -16.50 30.51
N TYR A 766 -23.90 -15.52 30.62
CA TYR A 766 -24.02 -14.45 31.60
C TYR A 766 -23.60 -13.10 31.05
N THR A 767 -24.07 -12.01 31.67
CA THR A 767 -23.54 -10.66 31.43
C THR A 767 -22.70 -10.21 32.63
N GLY A 768 -21.80 -9.25 32.45
CA GLY A 768 -20.89 -8.77 33.50
C GLY A 768 -19.74 -9.75 33.79
N GLU A 769 -19.14 -9.71 34.99
CA GLU A 769 -17.98 -10.54 35.34
C GLU A 769 -18.36 -11.77 36.17
N LEU A 770 -17.56 -12.84 36.02
CA LEU A 770 -17.54 -13.98 36.94
C LEU A 770 -16.90 -13.55 38.28
N GLU A 771 -17.71 -13.31 39.30
CA GLU A 771 -17.25 -12.82 40.60
C GLU A 771 -16.38 -13.84 41.35
N HIS A 772 -16.79 -15.10 41.33
CA HIS A 772 -16.07 -16.22 41.92
C HIS A 772 -16.50 -17.54 41.31
N PHE A 773 -15.62 -18.53 41.39
CA PHE A 773 -15.91 -19.93 41.09
C PHE A 773 -15.25 -20.80 42.16
N ASP A 774 -16.04 -21.58 42.88
CA ASP A 774 -15.60 -22.40 44.00
C ASP A 774 -15.94 -23.88 43.79
N VAL A 775 -14.96 -24.77 43.95
CA VAL A 775 -15.22 -26.22 44.02
C VAL A 775 -15.64 -26.60 45.44
N THR A 776 -16.93 -26.91 45.62
CA THR A 776 -17.52 -27.17 46.94
C THR A 776 -17.40 -28.64 47.38
N TYR A 777 -17.24 -29.58 46.43
CA TYR A 777 -16.99 -31.01 46.69
C TYR A 777 -16.31 -31.68 45.50
N GLY A 778 -15.23 -32.44 45.71
CA GLY A 778 -14.51 -33.14 44.62
C GLY A 778 -13.05 -32.70 44.55
N SER A 779 -12.37 -33.00 43.45
CA SER A 779 -11.03 -32.49 43.13
C SER A 779 -11.14 -31.39 42.07
N ALA A 780 -10.38 -30.31 42.21
CA ALA A 780 -10.24 -29.31 41.15
C ALA A 780 -9.60 -29.91 39.88
N ASP A 781 -8.79 -30.96 40.02
CA ASP A 781 -8.21 -31.69 38.88
C ASP A 781 -9.27 -32.45 38.03
N ASP A 782 -10.48 -32.65 38.57
CA ASP A 782 -11.57 -33.41 37.93
C ASP A 782 -12.64 -32.50 37.27
N ILE A 783 -12.39 -31.18 37.20
CA ILE A 783 -13.27 -30.17 36.62
C ILE A 783 -12.46 -29.20 35.75
N VAL A 784 -13.01 -28.81 34.59
CA VAL A 784 -12.42 -27.80 33.70
C VAL A 784 -13.46 -26.72 33.47
N VAL A 785 -13.12 -25.47 33.78
CA VAL A 785 -13.99 -24.31 33.58
C VAL A 785 -13.46 -23.53 32.39
N VAL A 786 -14.31 -23.24 31.41
CA VAL A 786 -13.96 -22.50 30.20
C VAL A 786 -14.87 -21.28 30.12
N VAL A 787 -14.30 -20.09 30.07
CA VAL A 787 -15.03 -18.82 29.89
C VAL A 787 -14.63 -18.25 28.53
N ASP A 788 -15.61 -18.03 27.65
CA ASP A 788 -15.42 -17.50 26.28
C ASP A 788 -14.32 -18.24 25.49
N GLY A 789 -14.32 -19.58 25.60
CA GLY A 789 -13.33 -20.43 24.95
C GLY A 789 -11.97 -20.53 25.65
N SER A 790 -11.75 -19.76 26.72
CA SER A 790 -10.51 -19.75 27.51
C SER A 790 -10.64 -20.54 28.81
N GLU A 791 -9.74 -21.48 29.07
CA GLU A 791 -9.74 -22.27 30.31
C GLU A 791 -9.34 -21.42 31.53
N MET A 792 -10.20 -21.39 32.54
CA MET A 792 -9.99 -20.72 33.82
C MET A 792 -9.33 -21.68 34.81
N ASN A 793 -8.26 -21.22 35.47
CA ASN A 793 -7.60 -22.00 36.51
C ASN A 793 -8.45 -22.01 37.79
N VAL A 794 -8.99 -23.17 38.14
CA VAL A 794 -9.85 -23.36 39.31
C VAL A 794 -8.96 -23.76 40.50
N ALA A 795 -8.77 -22.85 41.46
CA ALA A 795 -7.86 -23.05 42.60
C ALA A 795 -8.56 -23.51 43.88
#